data_AF-A0A7X7F611-F1
#
_entry.id   AF-A0A7X7F611-F1
#
_cell.length_a   1.000
_cell.length_b   1.000
_cell.length_c   1.000
_cell.angle_alpha   90.00
_cell.angle_beta   90.00
_cell.angle_gamma   90.00
#
_symmetry.space_group_name_H-M   'P 1'
#
loop_
_entity.id
_entity.type
_entity.pdbx_description
1 polymer ?
#
loop_
_entity_poly.entity_id
_entity_poly.type
_entity_poly.pdbx_seq_one_letter_code
_entity_poly.pdbx_strand_id
1 'polypeptide(L)'
;ESKNVLQRLAGLEILRQLAQANRCRPACQHRAGVYRNDRKRLSEEEQTQVDAIVGATAEQVTFDNALGLMDPAERTPSVAPKARKVQFVTKAAVACLKSLDNLIHEHRETSVRYTGCWGDDMEGLLGNIEYGLPWPDWSKPPEKSTNRLPLLELWQQWLASRPKSLRDRDGLELVRAQVWLDLTESEWHWKRFLAWGKGSSERKKAISTLACGFKYVKLRYGSVVEHVVAWLAYLNQPAGVIDFLLDATEASYALIPKKDMQKLSDLPEQVDYCFGEEDPDWRIATFLELWPKYLRLACQRNRESLTPRQAARWWSLMRWHDEPFVGAARQRPEFSVLATAYDHGASTTADLLDHLLGPDRREHYNNFPSLHSLTERKLDEEAAAFLARNPEVVGIIEQCRSRIVEIELARGETPTAATAPAWHLGSLWGADLLVRLLTALGKQGFKVPLGWQETGKESKACTLTQLASITYPKPDETPEEFCRVVREAVADGRVDERLILQLAFVGPQWARHVESYLRWDGLAEALYWFLAHMRRTGKGSEQAAAGAGLEQDSDATPGSEDEDTEKPSPWQRLIAERTPLAESDRDAGAVDVGWFRHIYAQVTPKRWHAMAEVAKFAANAAQARHAQFVADVLTGKADRKQLLDGVRDRKLKDYVRLLGLYPLAKGAKRRADLIERYNVLQEYRRYARGLSAMTKPEALRSVDIGMQNLASTAGYADPLRLEWALEAEQV
;
A
#
# COMPACT_ATOMS: atom_id res chain seq x y z
N GLU A 1 -47.73 3.24 12.90
CA GLU A 1 -46.47 2.89 12.22
C GLU A 1 -46.38 3.56 10.86
N SER A 2 -45.18 3.91 10.39
CA SER A 2 -45.00 4.53 9.07
C SER A 2 -45.19 3.52 7.93
N LYS A 3 -45.90 3.94 6.86
CA LYS A 3 -45.98 3.17 5.61
C LYS A 3 -44.66 3.17 4.83
N ASN A 4 -43.76 4.12 5.09
CA ASN A 4 -42.48 4.26 4.40
C ASN A 4 -41.42 3.30 4.98
N VAL A 5 -40.83 2.46 4.13
CA VAL A 5 -39.78 1.49 4.50
C VAL A 5 -38.56 2.17 5.08
N LEU A 6 -38.09 3.25 4.47
CA LEU A 6 -36.89 3.96 4.91
C LEU A 6 -37.05 4.55 6.33
N GLN A 7 -38.24 5.06 6.65
CA GLN A 7 -38.52 5.58 8.00
C GLN A 7 -38.53 4.47 9.06
N ARG A 8 -38.99 3.28 8.70
CA ARG A 8 -38.97 2.13 9.62
C ARG A 8 -37.56 1.57 9.81
N LEU A 9 -36.78 1.47 8.73
CA LEU A 9 -35.37 1.09 8.80
C LEU A 9 -34.58 2.08 9.67
N ALA A 10 -34.83 3.39 9.53
CA ALA A 10 -34.22 4.39 10.41
C ALA A 10 -34.61 4.19 11.88
N GLY A 11 -35.87 3.84 12.17
CA GLY A 11 -36.31 3.54 13.54
C GLY A 11 -35.65 2.30 14.13
N LEU A 12 -35.50 1.23 13.33
CA LEU A 12 -34.78 0.02 13.73
C LEU A 12 -33.29 0.29 13.94
N GLU A 13 -32.68 1.12 13.08
CA GLU A 13 -31.28 1.52 13.21
C GLU A 13 -31.01 2.23 14.54
N ILE A 14 -31.89 3.17 14.95
CA ILE A 14 -31.79 3.83 16.27
C ILE A 14 -31.89 2.80 17.40
N LEU A 15 -32.87 1.87 17.33
CA LEU A 15 -33.04 0.84 18.35
C LEU A 15 -31.82 -0.09 18.44
N ARG A 16 -31.20 -0.40 17.31
CA ARG A 16 -29.98 -1.21 17.27
C ARG A 16 -28.81 -0.50 17.91
N GLN A 17 -28.56 0.76 17.59
CA GLN A 17 -27.48 1.53 18.20
C GLN A 17 -27.66 1.63 19.71
N LEU A 18 -28.88 1.83 20.20
CA LEU A 18 -29.18 1.81 21.63
C LEU A 18 -28.90 0.43 22.24
N ALA A 19 -29.35 -0.65 21.60
CA ALA A 19 -29.10 -2.02 22.07
C ALA A 19 -27.60 -2.36 22.13
N GLN A 20 -26.83 -2.00 21.09
CA GLN A 20 -25.38 -2.23 20.99
C GLN A 20 -24.59 -1.39 22.00
N ALA A 21 -25.02 -0.15 22.24
CA ALA A 21 -24.45 0.69 23.31
C ALA A 21 -24.92 0.28 24.72
N ASN A 22 -25.64 -0.84 24.85
CA ASN A 22 -26.24 -1.33 26.10
C ASN A 22 -27.16 -0.30 26.80
N ARG A 23 -27.78 0.61 26.03
CA ARG A 23 -28.71 1.64 26.51
C ARG A 23 -30.14 1.10 26.51
N CYS A 24 -30.63 0.66 27.67
CA CYS A 24 -31.97 0.06 27.82
C CYS A 24 -32.19 -1.13 26.88
N ARG A 25 -31.18 -1.98 26.68
CA ARG A 25 -31.20 -3.08 25.72
C ARG A 25 -32.43 -4.01 25.84
N PRO A 26 -32.88 -4.46 27.03
CA PRO A 26 -34.07 -5.30 27.13
C PRO A 26 -35.32 -4.64 26.55
N ALA A 27 -35.47 -3.31 26.69
CA ALA A 27 -36.59 -2.57 26.11
C ALA A 27 -36.48 -2.47 24.58
N CYS A 28 -35.25 -2.34 24.05
CA CYS A 28 -35.01 -2.35 22.61
C CYS A 28 -35.33 -3.72 21.99
N GLN A 29 -34.86 -4.80 22.62
CA GLN A 29 -35.17 -6.19 22.23
C GLN A 29 -36.66 -6.47 22.25
N HIS A 30 -37.34 -6.08 23.35
CA HIS A 30 -38.78 -6.22 23.45
C HIS A 30 -39.49 -5.46 22.32
N ARG A 31 -39.11 -4.21 22.05
CA ARG A 31 -39.73 -3.40 21.00
C ARG A 31 -39.49 -3.95 19.60
N ALA A 32 -38.30 -4.48 19.31
CA ALA A 32 -38.00 -5.16 18.05
C ALA A 32 -38.79 -6.47 17.90
N GLY A 33 -38.94 -7.23 18.99
CA GLY A 33 -39.78 -8.44 19.02
C GLY A 33 -41.26 -8.15 18.77
N VAL A 34 -41.80 -7.10 19.40
CA VAL A 34 -43.18 -6.63 19.14
C VAL A 34 -43.33 -6.24 17.67
N TYR A 35 -42.40 -5.45 17.12
CA TYR A 35 -42.41 -5.08 15.71
C TYR A 35 -42.36 -6.28 14.75
N ARG A 36 -41.62 -7.34 15.11
CA ARG A 36 -41.58 -8.60 14.36
C ARG A 36 -42.95 -9.29 14.34
N ASN A 37 -43.62 -9.34 15.48
CA ASN A 37 -44.87 -10.08 15.67
C ASN A 37 -46.09 -9.33 15.11
N ASP A 38 -46.10 -8.00 15.21
CA ASP A 38 -47.23 -7.18 14.77
C ASP A 38 -47.33 -7.08 13.23
N ARG A 39 -46.27 -7.51 12.51
CA ARG A 39 -46.13 -7.25 11.08
C ARG A 39 -46.19 -8.52 10.25
N LYS A 40 -47.15 -8.56 9.32
CA LYS A 40 -47.39 -9.73 8.44
C LYS A 40 -46.23 -10.08 7.50
N ARG A 41 -45.41 -9.09 7.10
CA ARG A 41 -44.24 -9.29 6.22
C ARG A 41 -43.19 -8.20 6.49
N LEU A 42 -41.97 -8.64 6.76
CA LEU A 42 -40.78 -7.79 6.86
C LEU A 42 -40.00 -7.86 5.53
N SER A 43 -39.31 -6.79 5.15
CA SER A 43 -38.24 -6.91 4.15
C SER A 43 -37.05 -7.67 4.74
N GLU A 44 -36.17 -8.20 3.88
CA GLU A 44 -34.93 -8.85 4.36
C GLU A 44 -34.06 -7.89 5.19
N GLU A 45 -33.98 -6.62 4.79
CA GLU A 45 -33.26 -5.58 5.54
C GLU A 45 -33.86 -5.33 6.93
N GLU A 46 -35.20 -5.28 7.03
CA GLU A 46 -35.90 -5.15 8.31
C GLU A 46 -35.70 -6.40 9.17
N GLN A 47 -35.71 -7.58 8.56
CA GLN A 47 -35.48 -8.85 9.24
C GLN A 47 -34.07 -8.93 9.84
N THR A 48 -33.05 -8.60 9.04
CA THR A 48 -31.65 -8.53 9.49
C THR A 48 -31.47 -7.57 10.66
N GLN A 49 -32.06 -6.36 10.60
CA GLN A 49 -31.99 -5.39 11.69
C GLN A 49 -32.68 -5.89 12.97
N VAL A 50 -33.86 -6.50 12.84
CA VAL A 50 -34.58 -7.08 13.97
C VAL A 50 -33.81 -8.22 14.61
N ASP A 51 -33.28 -9.15 13.81
CA ASP A 51 -32.48 -10.27 14.32
C ASP A 51 -31.21 -9.78 15.03
N ALA A 52 -30.55 -8.75 14.49
CA ALA A 52 -29.40 -8.12 15.14
C ALA A 52 -29.76 -7.46 16.48
N ILE A 53 -30.93 -6.81 16.60
CA ILE A 53 -31.38 -6.21 17.87
C ILE A 53 -31.74 -7.29 18.89
N VAL A 54 -32.50 -8.31 18.48
CA VAL A 54 -32.93 -9.41 19.35
C VAL A 54 -31.73 -10.21 19.85
N GLY A 55 -30.78 -10.50 18.96
CA GLY A 55 -29.54 -11.21 19.28
C GLY A 55 -28.46 -10.38 19.98
N ALA A 56 -28.65 -9.08 20.18
CA ALA A 56 -27.63 -8.22 20.81
C ALA A 56 -27.28 -8.70 22.23
N THR A 57 -26.02 -9.04 22.47
CA THR A 57 -25.48 -9.42 23.79
C THR A 57 -24.92 -8.20 24.54
N ALA A 58 -24.39 -8.41 25.75
CA ALA A 58 -23.74 -7.34 26.54
C ALA A 58 -22.29 -7.10 26.15
N GLU A 59 -21.72 -8.06 25.46
CA GLU A 59 -20.34 -8.05 25.04
C GLU A 59 -20.22 -7.12 23.83
N GLN A 60 -19.59 -5.97 24.05
CA GLN A 60 -19.38 -4.98 23.01
C GLN A 60 -18.27 -5.45 22.10
N VAL A 61 -18.52 -5.42 20.79
CA VAL A 61 -17.51 -5.61 19.75
C VAL A 61 -16.66 -4.35 19.71
N THR A 62 -15.42 -4.41 20.18
CA THR A 62 -14.50 -3.26 20.22
C THR A 62 -13.16 -3.64 19.60
N PHE A 63 -12.29 -2.65 19.39
CA PHE A 63 -10.90 -2.94 19.00
C PHE A 63 -10.13 -3.59 20.16
N ASP A 64 -10.40 -3.20 21.40
CA ASP A 64 -9.70 -3.74 22.58
C ASP A 64 -9.82 -5.25 22.73
N ASN A 65 -10.94 -5.84 22.30
CA ASN A 65 -11.17 -7.29 22.32
C ASN A 65 -11.08 -7.95 20.93
N ALA A 66 -10.41 -7.30 19.97
CA ALA A 66 -10.25 -7.78 18.60
C ALA A 66 -11.58 -8.22 17.97
N LEU A 67 -12.60 -7.37 18.09
CA LEU A 67 -13.97 -7.62 17.62
C LEU A 67 -14.66 -8.83 18.32
N GLY A 68 -14.26 -9.11 19.56
CA GLY A 68 -14.72 -10.24 20.37
C GLY A 68 -13.98 -11.55 20.12
N LEU A 69 -12.80 -11.51 19.47
CA LEU A 69 -11.98 -12.70 19.21
C LEU A 69 -10.97 -13.00 20.32
N MET A 70 -10.73 -12.07 21.25
CA MET A 70 -9.80 -12.27 22.36
C MET A 70 -10.33 -11.67 23.66
N ASP A 71 -9.89 -12.23 24.79
CA ASP A 71 -9.93 -11.54 26.08
C ASP A 71 -8.68 -10.65 26.20
N PRO A 72 -8.82 -9.31 26.36
CA PRO A 72 -7.68 -8.41 26.54
C PRO A 72 -6.76 -8.81 27.72
N ALA A 73 -7.28 -9.52 28.73
CA ALA A 73 -6.50 -9.99 29.88
C ALA A 73 -5.52 -11.12 29.55
N GLU A 74 -5.69 -11.80 28.41
CA GLU A 74 -4.79 -12.86 27.93
C GLU A 74 -3.57 -12.32 27.17
N ARG A 75 -3.52 -11.00 26.92
CA ARG A 75 -2.35 -10.34 26.34
C ARG A 75 -1.17 -10.41 27.31
N THR A 76 0.05 -10.37 26.76
CA THR A 76 1.26 -10.33 27.59
C THR A 76 1.21 -9.12 28.53
N PRO A 77 1.44 -9.30 29.85
CA PRO A 77 1.37 -8.22 30.81
C PRO A 77 2.48 -7.19 30.57
N SER A 78 2.12 -5.92 30.74
CA SER A 78 3.07 -4.81 30.66
C SER A 78 3.99 -4.81 31.89
N VAL A 79 5.31 -4.94 31.68
CA VAL A 79 6.31 -4.98 32.75
C VAL A 79 7.19 -3.74 32.66
N ALA A 80 7.24 -2.96 33.74
CA ALA A 80 8.03 -1.75 33.78
C ALA A 80 9.54 -2.03 33.61
N PRO A 81 10.25 -1.21 32.80
CA PRO A 81 11.68 -1.35 32.56
C PRO A 81 12.48 -1.09 33.84
N LYS A 82 13.58 -1.83 34.01
CA LYS A 82 14.46 -1.70 35.18
C LYS A 82 15.66 -0.84 34.85
N ALA A 83 16.10 -0.04 35.82
CA ALA A 83 17.36 0.69 35.69
C ALA A 83 18.53 -0.28 35.45
N ARG A 84 19.29 -0.06 34.38
CA ARG A 84 20.54 -0.79 34.08
C ARG A 84 21.72 0.17 34.09
N LYS A 85 22.90 -0.34 34.45
CA LYS A 85 24.15 0.41 34.37
C LYS A 85 24.71 0.27 32.96
N VAL A 86 24.43 1.27 32.12
CA VAL A 86 24.86 1.29 30.72
C VAL A 86 25.74 2.50 30.47
N GLN A 87 26.85 2.29 29.77
CA GLN A 87 27.62 3.38 29.17
C GLN A 87 27.09 3.58 27.75
N PHE A 88 26.20 4.57 27.58
CA PHE A 88 25.55 4.86 26.31
C PHE A 88 26.55 5.38 25.26
N VAL A 89 27.55 6.15 25.70
CA VAL A 89 28.66 6.62 24.87
C VAL A 89 29.95 6.59 25.67
N THR A 90 31.06 6.29 24.99
CA THR A 90 32.39 6.17 25.58
C THR A 90 33.39 7.10 24.90
N LYS A 91 34.57 7.26 25.52
CA LYS A 91 35.67 8.02 24.93
C LYS A 91 36.16 7.36 23.62
N ALA A 92 36.18 6.03 23.58
CA ALA A 92 36.56 5.29 22.37
C ALA A 92 35.57 5.55 21.23
N ALA A 93 34.26 5.49 21.50
CA ALA A 93 33.23 5.76 20.49
C ALA A 93 33.40 7.15 19.84
N VAL A 94 33.54 8.21 20.65
CA VAL A 94 33.77 9.58 20.13
C VAL A 94 35.11 9.70 19.40
N ALA A 95 36.14 8.99 19.86
CA ALA A 95 37.44 8.98 19.20
C ALA A 95 37.39 8.24 17.85
N CYS A 96 36.58 7.19 17.71
CA CYS A 96 36.33 6.51 16.43
C CYS A 96 35.75 7.48 15.40
N LEU A 97 34.72 8.25 15.77
CA LEU A 97 34.11 9.24 14.87
C LEU A 97 35.14 10.26 14.37
N LYS A 98 35.96 10.81 15.26
CA LYS A 98 37.02 11.76 14.88
C LYS A 98 38.12 11.14 14.03
N SER A 99 38.48 9.89 14.32
CA SER A 99 39.49 9.18 13.53
C SER A 99 39.00 8.90 12.11
N LEU A 100 37.73 8.52 11.94
CA LEU A 100 37.14 8.28 10.62
C LEU A 100 36.98 9.58 9.84
N ASP A 101 36.55 10.66 10.49
CA ASP A 101 36.48 11.99 9.86
C ASP A 101 37.85 12.48 9.37
N ASN A 102 38.93 12.21 10.11
CA ASN A 102 40.29 12.47 9.66
C ASN A 102 40.69 11.60 8.46
N LEU A 103 40.38 10.30 8.49
CA LEU A 103 40.69 9.40 7.39
C LEU A 103 39.95 9.80 6.11
N ILE A 104 38.67 10.18 6.21
CA ILE A 104 37.90 10.70 5.08
C ILE A 104 38.52 12.00 4.58
N HIS A 105 39.01 12.87 5.46
CA HIS A 105 39.71 14.09 5.05
C HIS A 105 40.98 13.81 4.23
N GLU A 106 41.75 12.79 4.62
CA GLU A 106 42.95 12.35 3.89
C GLU A 106 42.59 11.83 2.49
N HIS A 107 41.47 11.14 2.38
CA HIS A 107 40.97 10.56 1.12
C HIS A 107 39.93 11.41 0.40
N ARG A 108 39.71 12.66 0.80
CA ARG A 108 38.59 13.51 0.32
C ARG A 108 38.59 13.76 -1.19
N GLU A 109 39.77 13.71 -1.80
CA GLU A 109 40.00 13.91 -3.25
C GLU A 109 39.96 12.59 -4.04
N THR A 110 39.63 11.47 -3.38
CA THR A 110 39.46 10.18 -4.05
C THR A 110 38.11 10.15 -4.77
N SER A 111 38.12 9.86 -6.08
CA SER A 111 36.90 9.66 -6.86
C SER A 111 36.23 8.34 -6.48
N VAL A 112 34.93 8.36 -6.22
CA VAL A 112 34.11 7.18 -5.91
C VAL A 112 32.78 7.23 -6.65
N ARG A 113 32.19 6.05 -6.89
CA ARG A 113 30.85 5.91 -7.46
C ARG A 113 29.79 5.82 -6.35
N TYR A 114 28.63 6.42 -6.57
CA TYR A 114 27.51 6.42 -5.64
C TYR A 114 26.20 6.62 -6.42
N THR A 115 25.05 6.40 -5.78
CA THR A 115 23.74 6.48 -6.45
C THR A 115 23.08 7.83 -6.15
N GLY A 116 22.68 8.55 -7.20
CA GLY A 116 21.95 9.80 -7.12
C GLY A 116 20.55 9.63 -6.52
N CYS A 117 19.90 10.73 -6.17
CA CYS A 117 18.56 10.70 -5.57
C CYS A 117 17.46 10.16 -6.51
N TRP A 118 17.75 10.02 -7.81
CA TRP A 118 16.85 9.45 -8.81
C TRP A 118 17.26 8.04 -9.27
N GLY A 119 18.24 7.43 -8.60
CA GLY A 119 18.72 6.07 -8.91
C GLY A 119 19.80 6.02 -9.99
N ASP A 120 20.32 7.17 -10.42
CA ASP A 120 21.39 7.29 -11.41
C ASP A 120 22.78 7.05 -10.81
N ASP A 121 23.65 6.32 -11.53
CA ASP A 121 25.04 6.13 -11.12
C ASP A 121 25.83 7.44 -11.32
N MET A 122 26.38 7.95 -10.22
CA MET A 122 27.14 9.18 -10.16
C MET A 122 28.59 8.90 -9.78
N GLU A 123 29.50 9.76 -10.24
CA GLU A 123 30.91 9.76 -9.83
C GLU A 123 31.26 11.10 -9.20
N GLY A 124 31.95 11.08 -8.06
CA GLY A 124 32.31 12.30 -7.33
C GLY A 124 33.41 12.08 -6.31
N LEU A 125 33.99 13.18 -5.84
CA LEU A 125 35.02 13.15 -4.81
C LEU A 125 34.40 12.80 -3.46
N LEU A 126 34.99 11.87 -2.72
CA LEU A 126 34.49 11.38 -1.42
C LEU A 126 34.12 12.52 -0.46
N GLY A 127 34.92 13.58 -0.41
CA GLY A 127 34.69 14.72 0.49
C GLY A 127 33.50 15.61 0.14
N ASN A 128 32.93 15.49 -1.06
CA ASN A 128 31.82 16.31 -1.55
C ASN A 128 30.48 15.55 -1.54
N ILE A 129 30.47 14.28 -1.10
CA ILE A 129 29.26 13.46 -1.09
C ILE A 129 28.44 13.74 0.16
N GLU A 130 27.22 14.22 -0.03
CA GLU A 130 26.26 14.46 1.06
C GLU A 130 25.20 13.35 1.15
N TYR A 131 24.84 12.74 0.03
CA TYR A 131 23.81 11.70 -0.09
C TYR A 131 24.23 10.66 -1.14
N GLY A 132 23.64 9.47 -1.08
CA GLY A 132 23.77 8.46 -2.16
C GLY A 132 24.80 7.35 -1.92
N LEU A 133 25.51 7.37 -0.78
CA LEU A 133 26.24 6.20 -0.33
C LEU A 133 25.25 5.10 0.10
N PRO A 134 25.56 3.82 -0.13
CA PRO A 134 24.66 2.74 0.23
C PRO A 134 24.65 2.51 1.75
N TRP A 135 23.48 2.17 2.29
CA TRP A 135 23.33 1.67 3.65
C TRP A 135 23.54 0.15 3.71
N PRO A 136 24.04 -0.41 4.82
CA PRO A 136 24.05 -1.85 5.02
C PRO A 136 22.62 -2.39 5.07
N ASP A 137 22.39 -3.49 4.35
CA ASP A 137 21.14 -4.25 4.44
C ASP A 137 21.21 -5.20 5.63
N TRP A 138 20.53 -4.82 6.72
CA TRP A 138 20.47 -5.58 7.96
C TRP A 138 19.62 -6.86 7.86
N SER A 139 18.86 -7.04 6.78
CA SER A 139 18.12 -8.28 6.52
C SER A 139 19.00 -9.39 5.91
N LYS A 140 20.15 -9.01 5.36
CA LYS A 140 21.07 -9.93 4.66
C LYS A 140 22.36 -10.16 5.47
N PRO A 141 23.06 -11.28 5.27
CA PRO A 141 24.38 -11.51 5.85
C PRO A 141 25.46 -10.68 5.12
N PRO A 142 26.57 -10.31 5.80
CA PRO A 142 27.57 -9.40 5.25
C PRO A 142 28.17 -9.81 3.91
N GLU A 143 28.36 -11.11 3.69
CA GLU A 143 28.98 -11.68 2.49
C GLU A 143 28.18 -11.37 1.20
N LYS A 144 26.90 -11.03 1.33
CA LYS A 144 26.01 -10.69 0.21
C LYS A 144 25.76 -9.19 0.04
N SER A 145 26.12 -8.37 1.03
CA SER A 145 25.73 -6.95 1.08
C SER A 145 26.87 -5.99 0.75
N THR A 146 28.13 -6.39 0.91
CA THR A 146 29.28 -5.45 0.96
C THR A 146 29.73 -4.86 -0.38
N ASN A 147 29.33 -5.43 -1.52
CA ASN A 147 29.89 -5.08 -2.84
C ASN A 147 29.57 -3.66 -3.31
N ARG A 148 28.70 -2.92 -2.60
CA ARG A 148 28.28 -1.57 -3.00
C ARG A 148 29.00 -0.44 -2.27
N LEU A 149 29.64 -0.69 -1.12
CA LEU A 149 30.32 0.36 -0.35
C LEU A 149 31.64 0.77 -1.01
N PRO A 150 31.83 2.03 -1.45
CA PRO A 150 33.10 2.46 -2.01
C PRO A 150 34.23 2.42 -0.99
N LEU A 151 35.44 2.06 -1.43
CA LEU A 151 36.65 1.98 -0.60
C LEU A 151 36.53 1.00 0.58
N LEU A 152 35.81 -0.12 0.40
CA LEU A 152 35.58 -1.12 1.43
C LEU A 152 36.87 -1.58 2.13
N GLU A 153 37.93 -1.83 1.37
CA GLU A 153 39.22 -2.29 1.88
C GLU A 153 39.86 -1.26 2.82
N LEU A 154 39.70 0.03 2.53
CA LEU A 154 40.20 1.13 3.38
C LEU A 154 39.54 1.09 4.76
N TRP A 155 38.22 0.91 4.80
CA TRP A 155 37.45 0.87 6.04
C TRP A 155 37.76 -0.39 6.86
N GLN A 156 37.91 -1.54 6.20
CA GLN A 156 38.31 -2.79 6.84
C GLN A 156 39.74 -2.71 7.40
N GLN A 157 40.67 -2.12 6.65
CA GLN A 157 42.04 -1.90 7.12
C GLN A 157 42.06 -0.96 8.32
N TRP A 158 41.27 0.12 8.31
CA TRP A 158 41.10 0.97 9.48
C TRP A 158 40.62 0.13 10.66
N LEU A 159 39.52 -0.62 10.52
CA LEU A 159 38.92 -1.46 11.57
C LEU A 159 39.94 -2.41 12.23
N ALA A 160 40.77 -3.07 11.42
CA ALA A 160 41.78 -4.02 11.88
C ALA A 160 42.94 -3.34 12.62
N SER A 161 43.40 -2.18 12.13
CA SER A 161 44.63 -1.51 12.60
C SER A 161 44.42 -0.51 13.75
N ARG A 162 43.18 -0.31 14.22
CA ARG A 162 42.86 0.71 15.23
C ARG A 162 43.64 0.54 16.54
N PRO A 163 44.19 1.61 17.13
CA PRO A 163 44.88 1.55 18.41
C PRO A 163 43.92 1.26 19.58
N LYS A 164 44.47 0.85 20.73
CA LYS A 164 43.70 0.56 21.95
C LYS A 164 42.84 1.73 22.46
N SER A 165 43.20 2.96 22.13
CA SER A 165 42.42 4.16 22.48
C SER A 165 41.09 4.27 21.73
N LEU A 166 40.93 3.54 20.62
CA LEU A 166 39.72 3.46 19.81
C LEU A 166 38.94 2.16 20.03
N ARG A 167 39.17 1.46 21.15
CA ARG A 167 38.52 0.18 21.45
C ARG A 167 38.01 0.19 22.88
N ASP A 168 36.73 -0.11 23.06
CA ASP A 168 36.20 -0.40 24.38
C ASP A 168 36.58 -1.83 24.79
N ARG A 169 36.53 -2.13 26.10
CA ARG A 169 36.86 -3.47 26.60
C ARG A 169 35.87 -4.54 26.13
N ASP A 170 34.64 -4.13 25.85
CA ASP A 170 33.56 -4.99 25.36
C ASP A 170 33.45 -5.01 23.82
N GLY A 171 34.25 -4.21 23.11
CA GLY A 171 34.25 -4.13 21.65
C GLY A 171 33.02 -3.44 21.04
N LEU A 172 32.16 -2.82 21.87
CA LEU A 172 30.88 -2.24 21.44
C LEU A 172 30.99 -0.75 21.10
N GLU A 173 32.21 -0.20 20.98
CA GLU A 173 32.43 1.23 20.73
C GLU A 173 31.81 1.71 19.41
N LEU A 174 31.75 0.86 18.38
CA LEU A 174 31.16 1.23 17.08
C LEU A 174 29.64 1.31 17.13
N VAL A 175 28.99 0.42 17.88
CA VAL A 175 27.54 0.48 18.12
C VAL A 175 27.18 1.76 18.88
N ARG A 176 27.98 2.09 19.91
CA ARG A 176 27.84 3.36 20.64
C ARG A 176 28.10 4.57 19.75
N ALA A 177 29.13 4.52 18.90
CA ALA A 177 29.47 5.59 17.98
C ALA A 177 28.35 5.83 16.97
N GLN A 178 27.74 4.78 16.45
CA GLN A 178 26.62 4.85 15.52
C GLN A 178 25.41 5.54 16.17
N VAL A 179 24.96 5.05 17.33
CA VAL A 179 23.83 5.65 18.05
C VAL A 179 24.13 7.10 18.45
N TRP A 180 25.35 7.38 18.88
CA TRP A 180 25.75 8.74 19.24
C TRP A 180 25.77 9.68 18.04
N LEU A 181 26.15 9.19 16.87
CA LEU A 181 26.17 9.96 15.65
C LEU A 181 24.76 10.33 15.21
N ASP A 182 23.81 9.39 15.17
CA ASP A 182 22.39 9.70 14.88
C ASP A 182 21.82 10.72 15.88
N LEU A 183 22.15 10.57 17.17
CA LEU A 183 21.73 11.52 18.21
C LEU A 183 22.27 12.93 17.98
N THR A 184 23.45 13.02 17.36
CA THR A 184 24.20 14.26 17.13
C THR A 184 24.35 14.59 15.65
N GLU A 185 23.47 14.05 14.79
CA GLU A 185 23.57 14.14 13.33
C GLU A 185 23.64 15.61 12.87
N SER A 186 22.87 16.47 13.55
CA SER A 186 22.89 17.91 13.32
C SER A 186 22.91 18.68 14.64
N GLU A 187 23.35 19.94 14.56
CA GLU A 187 23.24 20.87 15.69
C GLU A 187 21.76 21.07 16.11
N TRP A 188 20.82 20.90 15.17
CA TRP A 188 19.39 20.95 15.44
C TRP A 188 18.92 19.77 16.31
N HIS A 189 19.30 18.54 15.96
CA HIS A 189 19.00 17.33 16.75
C HIS A 189 19.57 17.45 18.17
N TRP A 190 20.83 17.89 18.30
CA TRP A 190 21.46 18.11 19.60
C TRP A 190 20.74 19.20 20.42
N LYS A 191 20.31 20.30 19.80
CA LYS A 191 19.55 21.36 20.47
C LYS A 191 18.19 20.85 20.96
N ARG A 192 17.47 20.05 20.16
CA ARG A 192 16.21 19.41 20.57
C ARG A 192 16.40 18.47 21.75
N PHE A 193 17.44 17.62 21.69
CA PHE A 193 17.82 16.75 22.79
C PHE A 193 17.99 17.58 24.07
N LEU A 194 18.84 18.61 24.08
CA LEU A 194 19.03 19.48 25.25
C LEU A 194 17.77 20.26 25.67
N ALA A 195 16.94 20.70 24.73
CA ALA A 195 15.72 21.45 25.00
C ALA A 195 14.72 20.62 25.81
N TRP A 196 14.54 19.34 25.49
CA TRP A 196 13.68 18.43 26.24
C TRP A 196 14.04 18.39 27.73
N GLY A 197 15.34 18.41 28.06
CA GLY A 197 15.85 18.40 29.44
C GLY A 197 15.53 19.64 30.26
N LYS A 198 15.19 20.75 29.63
CA LYS A 198 14.80 21.99 30.33
C LYS A 198 13.39 21.88 30.93
N GLY A 199 12.58 20.92 30.48
CA GLY A 199 11.20 20.75 30.92
C GLY A 199 11.04 20.25 32.36
N SER A 200 12.02 19.55 32.94
CA SER A 200 11.97 19.13 34.36
C SER A 200 13.35 18.68 34.90
N SER A 201 13.46 18.55 36.22
CA SER A 201 14.68 18.07 36.87
C SER A 201 15.00 16.60 36.52
N GLU A 202 13.97 15.81 36.33
CA GLU A 202 14.01 14.39 35.98
C GLU A 202 14.46 14.21 34.53
N ARG A 203 13.94 15.01 33.59
CA ARG A 203 14.41 15.03 32.20
C ARG A 203 15.86 15.48 32.11
N LYS A 204 16.26 16.50 32.88
CA LYS A 204 17.67 16.93 32.96
C LYS A 204 18.59 15.79 33.42
N LYS A 205 18.16 15.00 34.40
CA LYS A 205 18.90 13.81 34.86
C LYS A 205 18.95 12.73 33.78
N ALA A 206 17.85 12.49 33.07
CA ALA A 206 17.79 11.54 31.96
C ALA A 206 18.79 11.90 30.85
N ILE A 207 18.78 13.15 30.37
CA ILE A 207 19.76 13.66 29.40
C ILE A 207 21.19 13.51 29.88
N SER A 208 21.47 13.92 31.12
CA SER A 208 22.82 13.81 31.68
C SER A 208 23.30 12.36 31.72
N THR A 209 22.38 11.41 31.92
CA THR A 209 22.67 9.98 31.93
C THR A 209 22.94 9.47 30.50
N LEU A 210 22.05 9.78 29.55
CA LEU A 210 22.19 9.38 28.15
C LEU A 210 23.45 9.99 27.50
N ALA A 211 23.76 11.25 27.79
CA ALA A 211 24.93 11.93 27.26
C ALA A 211 26.25 11.44 27.88
N CYS A 212 26.23 10.77 29.04
CA CYS A 212 27.42 10.34 29.79
C CYS A 212 28.47 11.46 29.98
N GLY A 213 28.03 12.73 30.03
CA GLY A 213 28.91 13.91 30.13
C GLY A 213 29.60 14.34 28.83
N PHE A 214 29.32 13.69 27.69
CA PHE A 214 29.82 14.08 26.38
C PHE A 214 29.00 15.23 25.78
N LYS A 215 29.62 15.94 24.83
CA LYS A 215 29.04 17.06 24.08
C LYS A 215 28.94 16.70 22.60
N TYR A 216 28.15 17.46 21.87
CA TYR A 216 28.07 17.45 20.42
C TYR A 216 29.45 17.36 19.75
N VAL A 217 29.56 16.48 18.76
CA VAL A 217 30.78 16.22 18.00
C VAL A 217 30.58 16.78 16.58
N LYS A 218 31.17 17.94 16.29
CA LYS A 218 31.13 18.51 14.94
C LYS A 218 32.11 17.76 14.03
N LEU A 219 31.60 17.15 12.97
CA LEU A 219 32.36 16.45 11.94
C LEU A 219 32.42 17.29 10.65
N ARG A 220 33.49 17.14 9.85
CA ARG A 220 33.63 17.76 8.53
C ARG A 220 32.84 17.01 7.47
N TYR A 221 32.81 15.69 7.58
CA TYR A 221 32.20 14.78 6.61
C TYR A 221 31.12 13.92 7.28
N GLY A 222 30.20 14.56 8.02
CA GLY A 222 29.20 13.88 8.87
C GLY A 222 28.43 12.77 8.15
N SER A 223 27.85 13.07 6.98
CA SER A 223 27.09 12.10 6.18
C SER A 223 27.94 10.89 5.76
N VAL A 224 29.19 11.10 5.32
CA VAL A 224 30.08 9.99 4.94
C VAL A 224 30.49 9.16 6.15
N VAL A 225 30.81 9.81 7.29
CA VAL A 225 31.14 9.11 8.54
C VAL A 225 29.97 8.25 9.00
N GLU A 226 28.74 8.72 8.85
CA GLU A 226 27.52 7.98 9.22
C GLU A 226 27.40 6.66 8.48
N HIS A 227 27.52 6.69 7.15
CA HIS A 227 27.45 5.49 6.33
C HIS A 227 28.61 4.54 6.67
N VAL A 228 29.84 5.06 6.80
CA VAL A 228 31.02 4.24 7.13
C VAL A 228 30.88 3.59 8.51
N VAL A 229 30.42 4.32 9.53
CA VAL A 229 30.20 3.77 10.87
C VAL A 229 29.10 2.71 10.86
N ALA A 230 28.01 2.94 10.12
CA ALA A 230 26.95 1.95 9.97
C ALA A 230 27.46 0.64 9.34
N TRP A 231 28.25 0.73 8.28
CA TRP A 231 28.91 -0.42 7.68
C TRP A 231 29.90 -1.09 8.62
N LEU A 232 30.71 -0.34 9.35
CA LEU A 232 31.69 -0.92 10.28
C LEU A 232 31.01 -1.58 11.49
N ALA A 233 29.93 -1.01 12.01
CA ALA A 233 29.10 -1.66 13.03
C ALA A 233 28.44 -2.92 12.49
N TYR A 234 27.96 -2.89 11.24
CA TYR A 234 27.43 -4.06 10.56
C TYR A 234 28.52 -5.15 10.33
N LEU A 235 29.72 -4.80 9.90
CA LEU A 235 30.80 -5.76 9.69
C LEU A 235 31.34 -6.34 11.00
N ASN A 236 31.38 -5.53 12.07
CA ASN A 236 31.93 -5.91 13.37
C ASN A 236 30.81 -6.19 14.39
N GLN A 237 30.39 -7.45 14.50
CA GLN A 237 29.40 -7.91 15.49
C GLN A 237 30.06 -8.67 16.65
N PRO A 238 30.54 -7.97 17.69
CA PRO A 238 31.09 -8.64 18.87
C PRO A 238 30.00 -9.42 19.62
N ALA A 239 30.42 -10.45 20.37
CA ALA A 239 29.52 -11.21 21.23
C ALA A 239 28.84 -10.28 22.26
N GLY A 240 27.53 -10.50 22.49
CA GLY A 240 26.76 -9.73 23.47
C GLY A 240 26.18 -8.41 22.96
N VAL A 241 26.27 -8.10 21.65
CA VAL A 241 25.67 -6.90 21.06
C VAL A 241 24.16 -6.78 21.34
N ILE A 242 23.41 -7.88 21.21
CA ILE A 242 21.97 -7.91 21.47
C ILE A 242 21.68 -7.66 22.96
N ASP A 243 22.42 -8.30 23.86
CA ASP A 243 22.25 -8.11 25.31
C ASP A 243 22.56 -6.66 25.73
N PHE A 244 23.59 -6.06 25.15
CA PHE A 244 23.90 -4.65 25.35
C PHE A 244 22.79 -3.73 24.82
N LEU A 245 22.25 -3.99 23.63
CA LEU A 245 21.16 -3.19 23.05
C LEU A 245 19.85 -3.35 23.84
N LEU A 246 19.58 -4.53 24.39
CA LEU A 246 18.48 -4.78 25.34
C LEU A 246 18.70 -4.00 26.64
N ASP A 247 19.91 -4.03 27.20
CA ASP A 247 20.27 -3.27 28.41
C ASP A 247 20.15 -1.76 28.17
N ALA A 248 20.61 -1.26 27.03
CA ALA A 248 20.57 0.16 26.67
C ALA A 248 19.13 0.63 26.44
N THR A 249 18.31 -0.16 25.75
CA THR A 249 16.88 0.12 25.55
C THR A 249 16.12 0.10 26.88
N GLU A 250 16.33 -0.90 27.72
CA GLU A 250 15.67 -0.95 29.03
C GLU A 250 16.13 0.21 29.94
N ALA A 251 17.42 0.56 29.90
CA ALA A 251 17.96 1.69 30.64
C ALA A 251 17.38 3.03 30.17
N SER A 252 17.26 3.25 28.86
CA SER A 252 16.69 4.49 28.32
C SER A 252 15.23 4.64 28.70
N TYR A 253 14.45 3.56 28.62
CA TYR A 253 13.05 3.54 29.04
C TYR A 253 12.86 3.73 30.55
N ALA A 254 13.75 3.19 31.38
CA ALA A 254 13.71 3.41 32.83
C ALA A 254 13.98 4.87 33.24
N LEU A 255 14.50 5.72 32.33
CA LEU A 255 14.73 7.15 32.58
C LEU A 255 13.51 8.02 32.29
N ILE A 256 12.43 7.48 31.70
CA ILE A 256 11.25 8.26 31.34
C ILE A 256 10.52 8.74 32.60
N PRO A 257 10.34 10.06 32.78
CA PRO A 257 9.62 10.59 33.94
C PRO A 257 8.15 10.16 33.95
N LYS A 258 7.59 9.91 35.15
CA LYS A 258 6.17 9.55 35.31
C LYS A 258 5.20 10.53 34.68
N LYS A 259 5.50 11.83 34.74
CA LYS A 259 4.68 12.88 34.13
C LYS A 259 4.63 12.75 32.61
N ASP A 260 5.72 12.35 31.98
CA ASP A 260 5.78 12.16 30.53
C ASP A 260 5.05 10.89 30.10
N MET A 261 5.10 9.84 30.92
CA MET A 261 4.26 8.66 30.71
C MET A 261 2.77 9.01 30.82
N GLN A 262 2.37 9.81 31.80
CA GLN A 262 0.96 10.17 31.99
C GLN A 262 0.38 10.99 30.83
N LYS A 263 1.19 11.76 30.10
CA LYS A 263 0.72 12.48 28.91
C LYS A 263 0.11 11.54 27.87
N LEU A 264 0.50 10.27 27.85
CA LEU A 264 -0.02 9.29 26.90
C LEU A 264 -1.53 9.07 26.97
N SER A 265 -2.20 9.36 28.10
CA SER A 265 -3.66 9.27 28.20
C SER A 265 -4.39 10.44 27.53
N ASP A 266 -3.73 11.58 27.43
CA ASP A 266 -4.33 12.85 26.98
C ASP A 266 -3.90 13.20 25.55
N LEU A 267 -3.20 12.26 24.91
CA LEU A 267 -2.73 12.39 23.57
C LEU A 267 -3.92 12.40 22.60
N PRO A 268 -3.95 13.33 21.63
CA PRO A 268 -4.99 13.31 20.62
C PRO A 268 -4.92 11.98 19.85
N GLU A 269 -6.08 11.49 19.43
CA GLU A 269 -6.19 10.31 18.54
C GLU A 269 -5.38 10.51 17.25
N GLN A 270 -5.19 11.76 16.83
CA GLN A 270 -4.42 12.16 15.65
C GLN A 270 -3.29 13.10 16.04
N VAL A 271 -2.06 12.79 15.62
CA VAL A 271 -0.93 13.72 15.68
C VAL A 271 -0.65 14.15 14.25
N ASP A 272 -1.18 15.30 13.84
CA ASP A 272 -0.62 15.97 12.67
C ASP A 272 0.84 16.29 12.96
N TYR A 273 1.73 16.10 11.98
CA TYR A 273 3.17 16.40 12.06
C TYR A 273 3.39 17.70 12.84
N CYS A 274 3.79 17.57 14.11
CA CYS A 274 3.93 18.70 15.00
C CYS A 274 5.27 19.37 14.68
N PHE A 275 5.25 20.45 13.91
CA PHE A 275 6.39 21.39 13.81
C PHE A 275 6.63 22.18 15.11
N GLY A 276 6.09 21.72 16.25
CA GLY A 276 6.28 22.31 17.57
C GLY A 276 7.67 22.05 18.16
N GLU A 277 8.03 22.82 19.20
CA GLU A 277 9.33 22.68 19.88
C GLU A 277 9.45 21.40 20.72
N GLU A 278 8.33 20.76 21.10
CA GLU A 278 8.31 19.55 21.93
C GLU A 278 7.32 18.51 21.39
N ASP A 279 7.77 17.26 21.26
CA ASP A 279 6.94 16.13 20.88
C ASP A 279 6.05 15.73 22.08
N PRO A 280 4.71 15.70 21.93
CA PRO A 280 3.82 15.40 23.04
C PRO A 280 3.87 13.91 23.45
N ASP A 281 4.25 13.04 22.51
CA ASP A 281 4.52 11.62 22.75
C ASP A 281 6.04 11.42 22.86
N TRP A 282 6.51 10.96 24.02
CA TRP A 282 7.95 10.72 24.22
C TRP A 282 8.49 9.57 23.36
N ARG A 283 7.61 8.68 22.88
CA ARG A 283 7.99 7.50 22.11
C ARG A 283 8.51 7.83 20.71
N ILE A 284 8.10 8.98 20.17
CA ILE A 284 8.54 9.50 18.86
C ILE A 284 9.70 10.50 18.99
N ALA A 285 10.17 10.76 20.20
CA ALA A 285 11.33 11.63 20.38
C ALA A 285 12.57 10.91 19.85
N THR A 286 13.21 11.50 18.84
CA THR A 286 14.31 10.87 18.07
C THR A 286 15.31 10.13 18.95
N PHE A 287 15.78 10.75 20.04
CA PHE A 287 16.80 10.18 20.93
C PHE A 287 16.35 8.95 21.74
N LEU A 288 15.04 8.74 21.93
CA LEU A 288 14.49 7.57 22.60
C LEU A 288 14.21 6.42 21.63
N GLU A 289 14.05 6.70 20.35
CA GLU A 289 13.87 5.70 19.29
C GLU A 289 15.17 5.04 18.84
N LEU A 290 16.34 5.68 19.05
CA LEU A 290 17.61 5.17 18.54
C LEU A 290 17.98 3.78 19.09
N TRP A 291 17.90 3.58 20.41
CA TRP A 291 18.25 2.27 21.00
C TRP A 291 17.31 1.15 20.55
N PRO A 292 15.96 1.33 20.58
CA PRO A 292 15.02 0.39 19.97
C PRO A 292 15.26 0.14 18.48
N LYS A 293 15.56 1.17 17.69
CA LYS A 293 15.88 1.07 16.25
C LYS A 293 17.07 0.12 16.04
N TYR A 294 18.18 0.34 16.75
CA TYR A 294 19.37 -0.50 16.61
C TYR A 294 19.21 -1.90 17.20
N LEU A 295 18.44 -2.05 18.28
CA LEU A 295 18.04 -3.35 18.80
C LEU A 295 17.27 -4.15 17.75
N ARG A 296 16.28 -3.52 17.09
CA ARG A 296 15.49 -4.15 16.03
C ARG A 296 16.37 -4.61 14.87
N LEU A 297 17.24 -3.75 14.35
CA LEU A 297 18.16 -4.11 13.26
C LEU A 297 19.08 -5.26 13.64
N ALA A 298 19.62 -5.26 14.86
CA ALA A 298 20.46 -6.35 15.36
C ALA A 298 19.69 -7.66 15.52
N CYS A 299 18.45 -7.63 16.03
CA CYS A 299 17.61 -8.80 16.15
C CYS A 299 17.16 -9.35 14.79
N GLN A 300 16.79 -8.50 13.83
CA GLN A 300 16.41 -8.91 12.48
C GLN A 300 17.53 -9.69 11.79
N ARG A 301 18.75 -9.15 11.85
CA ARG A 301 19.94 -9.82 11.31
C ARG A 301 20.22 -11.18 11.98
N ASN A 302 20.02 -11.26 13.29
CA ASN A 302 20.37 -12.42 14.10
C ASN A 302 19.14 -13.24 14.50
N ARG A 303 18.07 -13.21 13.70
CA ARG A 303 16.77 -13.82 14.05
C ARG A 303 16.91 -15.30 14.39
N GLU A 304 17.68 -16.04 13.60
CA GLU A 304 17.89 -17.47 13.78
C GLU A 304 18.73 -17.83 15.02
N SER A 305 19.57 -16.89 15.50
CA SER A 305 20.45 -17.10 16.65
C SER A 305 19.93 -16.46 17.94
N LEU A 306 18.74 -15.83 17.90
CA LEU A 306 18.13 -15.19 19.04
C LEU A 306 17.72 -16.24 20.08
N THR A 307 18.12 -16.03 21.34
CA THR A 307 17.70 -16.94 22.42
C THR A 307 16.27 -16.64 22.86
N PRO A 308 15.49 -17.63 23.35
CA PRO A 308 14.15 -17.40 23.88
C PRO A 308 14.10 -16.31 24.97
N ARG A 309 15.16 -16.23 25.79
CA ARG A 309 15.31 -15.19 26.82
C ARG A 309 15.43 -13.79 26.21
N GLN A 310 16.21 -13.63 25.14
CA GLN A 310 16.37 -12.36 24.46
C GLN A 310 15.08 -11.95 23.74
N ALA A 311 14.42 -12.88 23.04
CA ALA A 311 13.14 -12.65 22.40
C ALA A 311 12.06 -12.22 23.41
N ALA A 312 11.93 -12.92 24.54
CA ALA A 312 10.98 -12.57 25.60
C ALA A 312 11.27 -11.21 26.24
N ARG A 313 12.55 -10.89 26.45
CA ARG A 313 12.93 -9.57 26.98
C ARG A 313 12.65 -8.46 25.99
N TRP A 314 12.94 -8.67 24.70
CA TRP A 314 12.65 -7.71 23.65
C TRP A 314 11.15 -7.44 23.55
N TRP A 315 10.34 -8.51 23.51
CA TRP A 315 8.89 -8.42 23.50
C TRP A 315 8.34 -7.66 24.70
N SER A 316 8.79 -8.00 25.92
CA SER A 316 8.37 -7.32 27.15
C SER A 316 8.64 -5.81 27.12
N LEU A 317 9.80 -5.39 26.59
CA LEU A 317 10.12 -3.96 26.44
C LEU A 317 9.21 -3.29 25.42
N MET A 318 8.92 -3.94 24.30
CA MET A 318 8.05 -3.37 23.27
C MET A 318 6.58 -3.35 23.68
N ARG A 319 6.11 -4.33 24.48
CA ARG A 319 4.78 -4.32 25.08
C ARG A 319 4.60 -3.19 26.08
N TRP A 320 5.61 -2.93 26.90
CA TRP A 320 5.60 -1.77 27.80
C TRP A 320 5.65 -0.45 27.02
N HIS A 321 6.43 -0.37 25.94
CA HIS A 321 6.51 0.83 25.11
C HIS A 321 5.17 1.14 24.41
N ASP A 322 4.49 0.12 23.87
CA ASP A 322 3.19 0.26 23.24
C ASP A 322 2.11 0.73 24.22
N GLU A 323 1.99 0.06 25.37
CA GLU A 323 0.98 0.34 26.38
C GLU A 323 1.57 0.20 27.80
N PRO A 324 2.21 1.26 28.32
CA PRO A 324 2.87 1.20 29.63
C PRO A 324 1.89 1.12 30.80
N PHE A 325 0.63 1.51 30.58
CA PHE A 325 -0.50 1.38 31.49
C PHE A 325 -1.80 1.36 30.69
N VAL A 326 -2.85 0.78 31.26
CA VAL A 326 -4.19 0.72 30.64
C VAL A 326 -4.72 2.13 30.41
N GLY A 327 -5.14 2.41 29.17
CA GLY A 327 -5.64 3.73 28.76
C GLY A 327 -4.57 4.68 28.23
N ALA A 328 -3.30 4.26 28.15
CA ALA A 328 -2.30 4.97 27.37
C ALA A 328 -2.62 4.84 25.86
N ALA A 329 -2.47 5.92 25.10
CA ALA A 329 -2.56 5.85 23.64
C ALA A 329 -1.55 4.83 23.10
N ARG A 330 -2.00 3.95 22.20
CA ARG A 330 -1.20 2.84 21.67
C ARG A 330 -0.07 3.31 20.77
N GLN A 331 1.02 2.55 20.72
CA GLN A 331 2.13 2.72 19.77
C GLN A 331 2.74 1.35 19.50
N ARG A 332 2.04 0.56 18.68
CA ARG A 332 2.37 -0.86 18.49
C ARG A 332 3.76 -1.03 17.91
N PRO A 333 4.47 -2.13 18.23
CA PRO A 333 5.73 -2.47 17.56
C PRO A 333 5.49 -2.97 16.13
N GLU A 334 6.54 -2.99 15.31
CA GLU A 334 6.50 -3.63 13.98
C GLU A 334 6.14 -5.12 14.07
N PHE A 335 5.54 -5.65 13.01
CA PHE A 335 5.10 -7.05 12.92
C PHE A 335 6.25 -8.03 13.17
N SER A 336 7.44 -7.75 12.64
CA SER A 336 8.65 -8.57 12.83
C SER A 336 8.98 -8.87 14.29
N VAL A 337 8.69 -7.93 15.21
CA VAL A 337 8.92 -8.11 16.65
C VAL A 337 7.92 -9.07 17.26
N LEU A 338 6.62 -8.91 16.92
CA LEU A 338 5.58 -9.85 17.34
C LEU A 338 5.85 -11.24 16.79
N ALA A 339 6.15 -11.35 15.50
CA ALA A 339 6.42 -12.62 14.83
C ALA A 339 7.58 -13.36 15.49
N THR A 340 8.68 -12.66 15.80
CA THR A 340 9.82 -13.22 16.52
C THR A 340 9.44 -13.64 17.94
N ALA A 341 8.65 -12.84 18.65
CA ALA A 341 8.18 -13.20 19.98
C ALA A 341 7.29 -14.46 19.96
N TYR A 342 6.43 -14.58 18.94
CA TYR A 342 5.53 -15.72 18.77
C TYR A 342 6.32 -16.99 18.43
N ASP A 343 7.29 -16.90 17.51
CA ASP A 343 8.21 -18.00 17.15
C ASP A 343 8.94 -18.58 18.39
N HIS A 344 9.17 -17.75 19.43
CA HIS A 344 9.81 -18.15 20.69
C HIS A 344 8.85 -18.41 21.86
N GLY A 345 7.53 -18.37 21.64
CA GLY A 345 6.51 -18.56 22.69
C GLY A 345 6.48 -17.45 23.75
N ALA A 346 6.99 -16.25 23.41
CA ALA A 346 7.04 -15.09 24.29
C ALA A 346 5.81 -14.18 24.19
N SER A 347 5.05 -14.26 23.09
CA SER A 347 3.76 -13.58 22.90
C SER A 347 2.63 -14.60 22.83
N THR A 348 1.40 -14.15 23.08
CA THR A 348 0.20 -14.99 23.08
C THR A 348 -0.62 -14.84 21.79
N THR A 349 -1.58 -15.73 21.57
CA THR A 349 -2.59 -15.57 20.51
C THR A 349 -3.39 -14.26 20.67
N ALA A 350 -3.65 -13.82 21.90
CA ALA A 350 -4.29 -12.54 22.15
C ALA A 350 -3.40 -11.36 21.72
N ASP A 351 -2.08 -11.43 21.90
CA ASP A 351 -1.18 -10.40 21.36
C ASP A 351 -1.19 -10.35 19.83
N LEU A 352 -1.29 -11.50 19.16
CA LEU A 352 -1.44 -11.56 17.69
C LEU A 352 -2.76 -10.94 17.24
N LEU A 353 -3.88 -11.29 17.89
CA LEU A 353 -5.19 -10.72 17.58
C LEU A 353 -5.26 -9.22 17.84
N ASP A 354 -4.62 -8.72 18.90
CA ASP A 354 -4.45 -7.29 19.18
C ASP A 354 -3.61 -6.60 18.09
N HIS A 355 -2.59 -7.26 17.56
CA HIS A 355 -1.79 -6.71 16.47
C HIS A 355 -2.55 -6.65 15.14
N LEU A 356 -3.46 -7.61 14.90
CA LEU A 356 -4.30 -7.66 13.71
C LEU A 356 -5.50 -6.70 13.78
N LEU A 357 -6.16 -6.58 14.93
CA LEU A 357 -7.47 -5.95 15.07
C LEU A 357 -7.58 -4.98 16.26
N GLY A 358 -6.53 -4.82 17.06
CA GLY A 358 -6.52 -3.91 18.19
C GLY A 358 -6.59 -2.43 17.78
N PRO A 359 -6.49 -1.50 18.75
CA PRO A 359 -6.34 -0.07 18.47
C PRO A 359 -4.88 0.26 18.05
N ASP A 360 -4.70 1.02 16.96
CA ASP A 360 -3.38 1.58 16.55
C ASP A 360 -3.48 3.10 16.47
N ARG A 361 -2.36 3.77 16.70
CA ARG A 361 -2.22 5.23 16.56
C ARG A 361 -1.40 5.63 15.32
N ARG A 362 -0.78 4.67 14.63
CA ARG A 362 0.09 4.93 13.47
C ARG A 362 -0.72 5.48 12.28
N GLU A 363 -0.48 6.76 11.98
CA GLU A 363 -0.75 7.55 10.76
C GLU A 363 -2.12 7.45 10.04
N HIS A 364 -2.57 8.59 9.52
CA HIS A 364 -3.81 8.78 8.72
C HIS A 364 -4.00 7.82 7.53
N TYR A 365 -2.97 7.09 7.10
CA TYR A 365 -2.95 6.34 5.84
C TYR A 365 -2.78 4.82 5.99
N ASN A 366 -2.33 4.30 7.14
CA ASN A 366 -1.90 2.90 7.26
C ASN A 366 -2.43 2.20 8.53
N ASN A 367 -3.76 2.16 8.69
CA ASN A 367 -4.39 1.38 9.74
C ASN A 367 -4.26 -0.13 9.44
N PHE A 368 -3.95 -0.96 10.43
CA PHE A 368 -3.89 -2.44 10.31
C PHE A 368 -2.92 -3.03 9.26
N PRO A 369 -1.64 -2.62 9.21
CA PRO A 369 -0.67 -3.11 8.22
C PRO A 369 -0.47 -4.64 8.31
N SER A 370 -0.41 -5.19 9.52
CA SER A 370 -0.25 -6.64 9.72
C SER A 370 -1.45 -7.44 9.23
N LEU A 371 -2.67 -6.91 9.44
CA LEU A 371 -3.88 -7.54 8.89
C LEU A 371 -3.82 -7.55 7.38
N HIS A 372 -3.42 -6.44 6.77
CA HIS A 372 -3.27 -6.35 5.32
C HIS A 372 -2.29 -7.40 4.81
N SER A 373 -1.01 -7.33 5.22
CA SER A 373 0.05 -8.24 4.79
C SER A 373 -0.28 -9.72 4.98
N LEU A 374 -0.89 -10.10 6.12
CA LEU A 374 -1.25 -11.49 6.40
C LEU A 374 -2.53 -11.95 5.71
N THR A 375 -3.30 -11.04 5.13
CA THR A 375 -4.51 -11.36 4.36
C THR A 375 -4.36 -11.10 2.87
N GLU A 376 -3.19 -10.69 2.39
CA GLU A 376 -2.94 -10.55 0.96
C GLU A 376 -3.04 -11.90 0.24
N ARG A 377 -3.38 -11.83 -1.06
CA ARG A 377 -3.42 -13.01 -1.93
C ARG A 377 -2.02 -13.59 -2.13
N LYS A 378 -1.03 -12.71 -2.30
CA LYS A 378 0.38 -13.02 -2.40
C LYS A 378 1.04 -12.40 -1.18
N LEU A 379 1.46 -13.24 -0.25
CA LEU A 379 2.11 -12.81 0.97
C LEU A 379 3.51 -12.29 0.63
N ASP A 380 3.95 -11.26 1.35
CA ASP A 380 5.36 -10.90 1.39
C ASP A 380 6.20 -12.03 2.01
N GLU A 381 7.52 -11.99 1.79
CA GLU A 381 8.44 -13.03 2.26
C GLU A 381 8.38 -13.24 3.78
N GLU A 382 8.21 -12.16 4.55
CA GLU A 382 8.17 -12.23 6.01
C GLU A 382 6.87 -12.92 6.50
N ALA A 383 5.73 -12.51 5.96
CA ALA A 383 4.42 -13.09 6.24
C ALA A 383 4.37 -14.56 5.82
N ALA A 384 4.86 -14.90 4.62
CA ALA A 384 4.93 -16.27 4.13
C ALA A 384 5.80 -17.14 5.03
N ALA A 385 7.00 -16.66 5.39
CA ALA A 385 7.90 -17.39 6.27
C ALA A 385 7.32 -17.56 7.68
N PHE A 386 6.61 -16.55 8.20
CA PHE A 386 5.95 -16.62 9.50
C PHE A 386 4.83 -17.66 9.52
N LEU A 387 3.96 -17.68 8.51
CA LEU A 387 2.87 -18.68 8.42
C LEU A 387 3.40 -20.10 8.17
N ALA A 388 4.50 -20.24 7.43
CA ALA A 388 5.15 -21.54 7.25
C ALA A 388 5.69 -22.11 8.57
N ARG A 389 6.16 -21.26 9.49
CA ARG A 389 6.60 -21.67 10.83
C ARG A 389 5.45 -21.90 11.81
N ASN A 390 4.34 -21.16 11.65
CA ASN A 390 3.20 -21.15 12.57
C ASN A 390 1.88 -21.43 11.81
N PRO A 391 1.66 -22.67 11.33
CA PRO A 391 0.51 -23.00 10.48
C PRO A 391 -0.85 -22.83 11.18
N GLU A 392 -0.91 -22.89 12.51
CA GLU A 392 -2.11 -22.63 13.31
C GLU A 392 -2.62 -21.19 13.17
N VAL A 393 -1.72 -20.24 12.84
CA VAL A 393 -2.08 -18.84 12.65
C VAL A 393 -2.97 -18.64 11.42
N VAL A 394 -2.89 -19.51 10.42
CA VAL A 394 -3.79 -19.47 9.25
C VAL A 394 -5.26 -19.56 9.71
N GLY A 395 -5.56 -20.44 10.68
CA GLY A 395 -6.90 -20.55 11.25
C GLY A 395 -7.35 -19.28 11.98
N ILE A 396 -6.44 -18.61 12.68
CA ILE A 396 -6.71 -17.34 13.38
C ILE A 396 -6.99 -16.22 12.37
N ILE A 397 -6.23 -16.15 11.28
CA ILE A 397 -6.44 -15.16 10.22
C ILE A 397 -7.80 -15.35 9.55
N GLU A 398 -8.20 -16.61 9.27
CA GLU A 398 -9.52 -16.91 8.71
C GLU A 398 -10.67 -16.56 9.67
N GLN A 399 -10.45 -16.69 10.99
CA GLN A 399 -11.39 -16.19 11.99
C GLN A 399 -11.52 -14.67 11.94
N CYS A 400 -10.41 -13.94 11.82
CA CYS A 400 -10.42 -12.48 11.64
C CYS A 400 -11.21 -12.07 10.39
N ARG A 401 -10.92 -12.67 9.23
CA ARG A 401 -11.65 -12.43 7.96
C ARG A 401 -13.14 -12.68 8.14
N SER A 402 -13.50 -13.85 8.67
CA SER A 402 -14.88 -14.26 8.87
C SER A 402 -15.62 -13.32 9.79
N ARG A 403 -14.97 -12.90 10.89
CA ARG A 403 -15.57 -12.01 11.90
C ARG A 403 -15.84 -10.61 11.35
N ILE A 404 -14.88 -10.03 10.64
CA ILE A 404 -15.04 -8.73 9.99
C ILE A 404 -16.22 -8.77 9.01
N VAL A 405 -16.26 -9.79 8.15
CA VAL A 405 -17.31 -9.96 7.14
C VAL A 405 -18.67 -10.19 7.79
N GLU A 406 -18.75 -11.00 8.85
CA GLU A 406 -19.98 -11.26 9.60
C GLU A 406 -20.58 -9.95 10.14
N ILE A 407 -19.76 -9.13 10.79
CA ILE A 407 -20.18 -7.85 11.37
C ILE A 407 -20.64 -6.89 10.25
N GLU A 408 -19.89 -6.79 9.16
CA GLU A 408 -20.19 -5.86 8.05
C GLU A 408 -21.41 -6.29 7.21
N LEU A 409 -21.69 -7.58 7.10
CA LEU A 409 -22.93 -8.07 6.49
C LEU A 409 -24.15 -7.78 7.39
N ALA A 410 -23.99 -7.97 8.71
CA ALA A 410 -25.06 -7.78 9.69
C ALA A 410 -25.34 -6.31 10.06
N ARG A 411 -24.38 -5.40 9.84
CA ARG A 411 -24.56 -3.98 10.19
C ARG A 411 -25.59 -3.28 9.29
N GLY A 412 -25.96 -2.09 9.71
CA GLY A 412 -26.88 -1.19 9.01
C GLY A 412 -26.10 -0.04 8.40
N GLU A 413 -26.72 1.13 8.35
CA GLU A 413 -26.11 2.27 7.66
C GLU A 413 -24.94 2.89 8.43
N THR A 414 -24.92 2.75 9.75
CA THR A 414 -23.86 3.31 10.58
C THR A 414 -22.61 2.40 10.57
N PRO A 415 -21.39 2.97 10.49
CA PRO A 415 -20.15 2.23 10.62
C PRO A 415 -20.06 1.47 11.95
N THR A 416 -19.32 0.38 11.94
CA THR A 416 -19.00 -0.40 13.14
C THR A 416 -17.48 -0.42 13.36
N ALA A 417 -17.02 -0.97 14.48
CA ALA A 417 -15.60 -1.22 14.70
C ALA A 417 -14.97 -2.07 13.58
N ALA A 418 -15.72 -2.97 12.94
CA ALA A 418 -15.20 -3.78 11.84
C ALA A 418 -15.04 -3.01 10.51
N THR A 419 -15.61 -1.80 10.39
CA THR A 419 -15.60 -1.06 9.12
C THR A 419 -14.18 -0.67 8.72
N ALA A 420 -13.34 -0.18 9.65
CA ALA A 420 -11.96 0.14 9.31
C ALA A 420 -11.14 -1.12 8.92
N PRO A 421 -11.09 -2.20 9.72
CA PRO A 421 -10.45 -3.47 9.31
C PRO A 421 -10.92 -4.02 7.96
N ALA A 422 -12.21 -3.88 7.62
CA ALA A 422 -12.76 -4.32 6.33
C ALA A 422 -12.09 -3.67 5.12
N TRP A 423 -11.63 -2.42 5.25
CA TRP A 423 -10.90 -1.72 4.19
C TRP A 423 -9.44 -2.19 4.06
N HIS A 424 -8.89 -2.83 5.09
CA HIS A 424 -7.51 -3.27 5.15
C HIS A 424 -7.33 -4.78 4.92
N LEU A 425 -8.41 -5.54 4.76
CA LEU A 425 -8.33 -6.91 4.26
C LEU A 425 -7.68 -6.94 2.86
N GLY A 426 -6.70 -7.82 2.67
CA GLY A 426 -6.00 -7.99 1.40
C GLY A 426 -6.74 -8.88 0.40
N SER A 427 -7.45 -9.90 0.88
CA SER A 427 -8.20 -10.85 0.04
C SER A 427 -9.32 -11.55 0.81
N LEU A 428 -10.30 -12.06 0.07
CA LEU A 428 -11.41 -12.91 0.50
C LEU A 428 -11.66 -13.99 -0.56
N TRP A 429 -12.41 -15.04 -0.23
CA TRP A 429 -12.51 -16.23 -1.09
C TRP A 429 -13.94 -16.75 -1.28
N GLY A 430 -14.22 -17.18 -2.52
CA GLY A 430 -15.35 -18.03 -2.89
C GLY A 430 -16.60 -17.29 -3.39
N ALA A 431 -17.31 -17.94 -4.32
CA ALA A 431 -18.56 -17.46 -4.88
C ALA A 431 -19.67 -17.34 -3.84
N ASP A 432 -19.71 -18.21 -2.83
CA ASP A 432 -20.71 -18.15 -1.74
C ASP A 432 -20.66 -16.82 -0.99
N LEU A 433 -19.44 -16.38 -0.62
CA LEU A 433 -19.24 -15.10 0.05
C LEU A 433 -19.59 -13.94 -0.88
N LEU A 434 -19.16 -14.02 -2.14
CA LEU A 434 -19.50 -13.02 -3.14
C LEU A 434 -21.02 -12.87 -3.29
N VAL A 435 -21.78 -13.97 -3.37
CA VAL A 435 -23.25 -13.94 -3.45
C VAL A 435 -23.86 -13.28 -2.22
N ARG A 436 -23.35 -13.57 -1.01
CA ARG A 436 -23.81 -12.90 0.23
C ARG A 436 -23.57 -11.39 0.18
N LEU A 437 -22.41 -10.95 -0.33
CA LEU A 437 -22.09 -9.53 -0.51
C LEU A 437 -23.01 -8.87 -1.55
N LEU A 438 -23.26 -9.52 -2.68
CA LEU A 438 -24.17 -9.03 -3.73
C LEU A 438 -25.61 -8.94 -3.24
N THR A 439 -26.08 -9.91 -2.46
CA THR A 439 -27.39 -9.87 -1.80
C THR A 439 -27.49 -8.70 -0.83
N ALA A 440 -26.45 -8.46 -0.02
CA ALA A 440 -26.42 -7.34 0.92
C ALA A 440 -26.36 -5.97 0.23
N LEU A 441 -25.80 -5.87 -0.99
CA LEU A 441 -25.82 -4.65 -1.81
C LEU A 441 -27.20 -4.37 -2.42
N GLY A 442 -27.97 -5.42 -2.73
CA GLY A 442 -29.34 -5.35 -3.22
C GLY A 442 -29.54 -4.31 -4.34
N LYS A 443 -30.60 -3.50 -4.21
CA LYS A 443 -30.94 -2.45 -5.19
C LYS A 443 -30.08 -1.19 -5.09
N GLN A 444 -29.30 -1.03 -4.03
CA GLN A 444 -28.36 0.09 -3.93
C GLN A 444 -27.21 -0.11 -4.93
N GLY A 445 -26.77 -1.35 -5.09
CA GLY A 445 -25.70 -1.73 -6.00
C GLY A 445 -24.33 -1.21 -5.57
N PHE A 446 -23.32 -1.42 -6.42
CA PHE A 446 -21.95 -1.03 -6.10
C PHE A 446 -21.79 0.48 -5.96
N LYS A 447 -20.94 0.88 -5.02
CA LYS A 447 -20.56 2.28 -4.78
C LYS A 447 -19.06 2.35 -4.55
N VAL A 448 -18.34 2.82 -5.57
CA VAL A 448 -16.89 3.02 -5.49
C VAL A 448 -16.62 4.42 -4.92
N PRO A 449 -15.79 4.57 -3.87
CA PRO A 449 -15.42 5.88 -3.35
C PRO A 449 -14.70 6.70 -4.44
N LEU A 450 -15.01 7.99 -4.54
CA LEU A 450 -14.44 8.89 -5.54
C LEU A 450 -13.52 9.92 -4.88
N GLY A 451 -12.33 10.12 -5.46
CA GLY A 451 -11.39 11.19 -5.09
C GLY A 451 -10.48 10.87 -3.90
N TRP A 452 -9.43 11.69 -3.71
CA TRP A 452 -8.41 11.54 -2.66
C TRP A 452 -8.94 11.63 -1.23
N GLN A 453 -10.07 12.32 -1.03
CA GLN A 453 -10.71 12.46 0.29
C GLN A 453 -11.63 11.28 0.64
N GLU A 454 -11.83 10.34 -0.31
CA GLU A 454 -12.56 9.09 -0.13
C GLU A 454 -13.90 9.25 0.63
N THR A 455 -14.59 10.34 0.29
CA THR A 455 -15.78 10.80 0.99
C THR A 455 -16.88 9.74 0.91
N GLY A 456 -17.33 9.24 2.06
CA GLY A 456 -18.37 8.21 2.15
C GLY A 456 -17.87 6.75 2.18
N LYS A 457 -16.56 6.52 2.38
CA LYS A 457 -15.95 5.22 2.74
C LYS A 457 -16.74 4.41 3.76
N GLU A 458 -17.22 5.13 4.78
CA GLU A 458 -17.95 4.61 5.92
C GLU A 458 -19.35 4.05 5.57
N SER A 459 -19.89 4.40 4.40
CA SER A 459 -21.20 3.88 3.99
C SER A 459 -21.16 2.37 3.73
N LYS A 460 -22.25 1.68 4.09
CA LYS A 460 -22.38 0.23 3.94
C LYS A 460 -22.07 -0.25 2.52
N ALA A 461 -22.66 0.40 1.51
CA ALA A 461 -22.42 0.04 0.11
C ALA A 461 -20.95 0.17 -0.32
N CYS A 462 -20.24 1.21 0.13
CA CYS A 462 -18.82 1.36 -0.19
C CYS A 462 -17.99 0.23 0.42
N THR A 463 -18.24 -0.10 1.68
CA THR A 463 -17.49 -1.17 2.37
C THR A 463 -17.79 -2.53 1.75
N LEU A 464 -19.06 -2.85 1.44
CA LEU A 464 -19.41 -4.09 0.75
C LEU A 464 -18.84 -4.17 -0.68
N THR A 465 -18.74 -3.02 -1.37
CA THR A 465 -18.09 -2.93 -2.69
C THR A 465 -16.60 -3.22 -2.58
N GLN A 466 -15.92 -2.68 -1.56
CA GLN A 466 -14.52 -2.98 -1.27
C GLN A 466 -14.33 -4.48 -1.01
N LEU A 467 -15.12 -5.08 -0.12
CA LEU A 467 -15.05 -6.51 0.19
C LEU A 467 -15.29 -7.38 -1.05
N ALA A 468 -16.26 -7.02 -1.91
CA ALA A 468 -16.50 -7.72 -3.17
C ALA A 468 -15.33 -7.58 -4.15
N SER A 469 -14.71 -6.39 -4.22
CA SER A 469 -13.55 -6.14 -5.11
C SER A 469 -12.32 -6.97 -4.76
N ILE A 470 -12.17 -7.38 -3.49
CA ILE A 470 -11.06 -8.22 -3.01
C ILE A 470 -11.47 -9.68 -2.80
N THR A 471 -12.68 -10.08 -3.19
CA THR A 471 -13.12 -11.48 -3.14
C THR A 471 -12.70 -12.18 -4.43
N TYR A 472 -12.01 -13.31 -4.33
CA TYR A 472 -11.50 -14.10 -5.45
C TYR A 472 -12.20 -15.46 -5.54
N PRO A 473 -12.26 -16.08 -6.74
CA PRO A 473 -12.58 -17.49 -6.84
C PRO A 473 -11.58 -18.31 -6.00
N LYS A 474 -12.05 -19.40 -5.38
CA LYS A 474 -11.12 -20.35 -4.75
C LYS A 474 -10.33 -21.09 -5.82
N PRO A 475 -9.13 -21.63 -5.51
CA PRO A 475 -8.33 -22.38 -6.47
C PRO A 475 -9.06 -23.57 -7.11
N ASP A 476 -10.01 -24.17 -6.41
CA ASP A 476 -10.84 -25.31 -6.83
C ASP A 476 -12.21 -24.91 -7.40
N GLU A 477 -12.56 -23.62 -7.40
CA GLU A 477 -13.86 -23.13 -7.85
C GLU A 477 -13.86 -22.88 -9.36
N THR A 478 -14.72 -23.62 -10.09
CA THR A 478 -14.80 -23.52 -11.55
C THR A 478 -15.84 -22.48 -12.01
N PRO A 479 -15.75 -21.98 -13.26
CA PRO A 479 -16.79 -21.11 -13.84
C PRO A 479 -18.19 -21.73 -13.82
N GLU A 480 -18.31 -23.05 -13.93
CA GLU A 480 -19.58 -23.77 -13.85
C GLU A 480 -20.20 -23.68 -12.46
N GLU A 481 -19.39 -23.82 -11.41
CA GLU A 481 -19.84 -23.72 -10.03
C GLU A 481 -20.28 -22.28 -9.70
N PHE A 482 -19.50 -21.29 -10.11
CA PHE A 482 -19.91 -19.89 -10.05
C PHE A 482 -21.26 -19.67 -10.77
N CYS A 483 -21.41 -20.20 -11.99
CA CYS A 483 -22.66 -20.08 -12.74
C CYS A 483 -23.84 -20.70 -11.98
N ARG A 484 -23.64 -21.85 -11.33
CA ARG A 484 -24.69 -22.54 -10.56
C ARG A 484 -25.15 -21.67 -9.40
N VAL A 485 -24.23 -21.24 -8.54
CA VAL A 485 -24.53 -20.46 -7.32
C VAL A 485 -25.16 -19.11 -7.66
N VAL A 486 -24.65 -18.41 -8.68
CA VAL A 486 -25.19 -17.11 -9.10
C VAL A 486 -26.57 -17.25 -9.75
N ARG A 487 -26.79 -18.26 -10.62
CA ARG A 487 -28.11 -18.48 -11.24
C ARG A 487 -29.18 -18.78 -10.20
N GLU A 488 -28.86 -19.60 -9.21
CA GLU A 488 -29.75 -19.89 -8.08
C GLU A 488 -30.10 -18.59 -7.33
N ALA A 489 -29.10 -17.77 -7.00
CA ALA A 489 -29.32 -16.52 -6.29
C ALA A 489 -30.13 -15.48 -7.08
N VAL A 490 -29.95 -15.42 -8.40
CA VAL A 490 -30.73 -14.54 -9.29
C VAL A 490 -32.16 -15.06 -9.43
N ALA A 491 -32.34 -16.38 -9.59
CA ALA A 491 -33.66 -17.02 -9.71
C ALA A 491 -34.51 -16.83 -8.44
N ASP A 492 -33.88 -16.89 -7.27
CA ASP A 492 -34.52 -16.62 -5.98
C ASP A 492 -34.84 -15.13 -5.75
N GLY A 493 -34.34 -14.24 -6.63
CA GLY A 493 -34.46 -12.79 -6.48
C GLY A 493 -33.55 -12.18 -5.41
N ARG A 494 -32.58 -12.95 -4.88
CA ARG A 494 -31.60 -12.52 -3.87
C ARG A 494 -30.51 -11.64 -4.46
N VAL A 495 -30.17 -11.82 -5.75
CA VAL A 495 -29.15 -11.03 -6.45
C VAL A 495 -29.78 -10.37 -7.67
N ASP A 496 -29.53 -9.07 -7.83
CA ASP A 496 -29.91 -8.33 -9.03
C ASP A 496 -28.92 -8.62 -10.16
N GLU A 497 -29.41 -9.21 -11.25
CA GLU A 497 -28.58 -9.63 -12.39
C GLU A 497 -27.73 -8.49 -12.98
N ARG A 498 -28.18 -7.23 -12.85
CA ARG A 498 -27.39 -6.07 -13.31
C ARG A 498 -26.02 -5.95 -12.61
N LEU A 499 -25.91 -6.47 -11.39
CA LEU A 499 -24.66 -6.44 -10.62
C LEU A 499 -23.63 -7.40 -11.18
N ILE A 500 -24.03 -8.46 -11.90
CA ILE A 500 -23.11 -9.45 -12.43
C ILE A 500 -22.21 -8.85 -13.52
N LEU A 501 -22.76 -7.99 -14.38
CA LEU A 501 -21.94 -7.27 -15.35
C LEU A 501 -21.05 -6.21 -14.68
N GLN A 502 -21.54 -5.54 -13.63
CA GLN A 502 -20.75 -4.56 -12.87
C GLN A 502 -19.58 -5.23 -12.14
N LEU A 503 -19.78 -6.45 -11.63
CA LEU A 503 -18.75 -7.24 -10.95
C LEU A 503 -17.51 -7.43 -11.82
N ALA A 504 -17.66 -7.62 -13.14
CA ALA A 504 -16.51 -7.75 -14.04
C ALA A 504 -15.57 -6.53 -14.00
N PHE A 505 -16.07 -5.35 -13.65
CA PHE A 505 -15.27 -4.13 -13.51
C PHE A 505 -14.93 -3.79 -12.04
N VAL A 506 -15.73 -4.23 -11.07
CA VAL A 506 -15.46 -4.04 -9.64
C VAL A 506 -14.39 -5.02 -9.13
N GLY A 507 -14.44 -6.27 -9.58
CA GLY A 507 -13.47 -7.33 -9.29
C GLY A 507 -13.12 -8.07 -10.57
N PRO A 508 -12.22 -7.52 -11.41
CA PRO A 508 -11.83 -8.09 -12.71
C PRO A 508 -11.32 -9.54 -12.69
N GLN A 509 -10.92 -10.06 -11.53
CA GLN A 509 -10.62 -11.48 -11.34
C GLN A 509 -11.80 -12.41 -11.69
N TRP A 510 -13.04 -11.91 -11.64
CA TRP A 510 -14.25 -12.65 -12.01
C TRP A 510 -14.61 -12.57 -13.50
N ALA A 511 -13.83 -11.91 -14.35
CA ALA A 511 -14.20 -11.62 -15.74
C ALA A 511 -14.61 -12.87 -16.55
N ARG A 512 -13.82 -13.94 -16.50
CA ARG A 512 -14.11 -15.22 -17.20
C ARG A 512 -15.34 -15.95 -16.63
N HIS A 513 -15.57 -15.81 -15.32
CA HIS A 513 -16.74 -16.37 -14.64
C HIS A 513 -18.02 -15.63 -15.06
N VAL A 514 -17.97 -14.29 -15.10
CA VAL A 514 -19.05 -13.42 -15.58
C VAL A 514 -19.35 -13.68 -17.06
N GLU A 515 -18.32 -13.81 -17.90
CA GLU A 515 -18.46 -14.17 -19.32
C GLU A 515 -19.22 -15.49 -19.49
N SER A 516 -18.84 -16.51 -18.73
CA SER A 516 -19.48 -17.84 -18.74
C SER A 516 -20.94 -17.79 -18.26
N TYR A 517 -21.23 -16.99 -17.22
CA TYR A 517 -22.59 -16.82 -16.70
C TYR A 517 -23.50 -16.13 -17.74
N LEU A 518 -23.05 -15.00 -18.29
CA LEU A 518 -23.82 -14.18 -19.23
C LEU A 518 -23.89 -14.80 -20.64
N ARG A 519 -22.96 -15.70 -20.99
CA ARG A 519 -22.74 -16.23 -22.34
C ARG A 519 -22.45 -15.10 -23.34
N TRP A 520 -21.54 -14.21 -22.94
CA TRP A 520 -21.12 -13.06 -23.73
C TRP A 520 -19.69 -13.27 -24.22
N ASP A 521 -19.54 -14.11 -25.25
CA ASP A 521 -18.24 -14.39 -25.86
C ASP A 521 -17.48 -13.09 -26.18
N GLY A 522 -16.22 -13.01 -25.72
CA GLY A 522 -15.35 -11.85 -25.85
C GLY A 522 -15.50 -10.81 -24.74
N LEU A 523 -16.28 -11.07 -23.67
CA LEU A 523 -16.45 -10.13 -22.56
C LEU A 523 -15.14 -9.89 -21.81
N ALA A 524 -14.38 -10.92 -21.45
CA ALA A 524 -13.10 -10.73 -20.77
C ALA A 524 -12.11 -9.95 -21.64
N GLU A 525 -12.05 -10.25 -22.94
CA GLU A 525 -11.19 -9.52 -23.89
C GLU A 525 -11.59 -8.04 -24.04
N ALA A 526 -12.89 -7.76 -24.11
CA ALA A 526 -13.38 -6.38 -24.10
C ALA A 526 -13.06 -5.65 -22.80
N LEU A 527 -13.16 -6.33 -21.65
CA LEU A 527 -12.75 -5.77 -20.36
C LEU A 527 -11.27 -5.37 -20.38
N TYR A 528 -10.37 -6.25 -20.86
CA TYR A 528 -8.95 -5.95 -20.96
C TYR A 528 -8.69 -4.73 -21.85
N TRP A 529 -9.42 -4.62 -22.97
CA TRP A 529 -9.35 -3.43 -23.81
C TRP A 529 -9.78 -2.16 -23.07
N PHE A 530 -10.89 -2.19 -22.33
CA PHE A 530 -11.31 -1.03 -21.51
C PHE A 530 -10.24 -0.66 -20.49
N LEU A 531 -9.72 -1.64 -19.72
CA LEU A 531 -8.70 -1.40 -18.69
C LEU A 531 -7.40 -0.84 -19.28
N ALA A 532 -7.00 -1.28 -20.48
CA ALA A 532 -5.82 -0.79 -21.20
C ALA A 532 -5.98 0.64 -21.76
N HIS A 533 -7.21 1.12 -21.95
CA HIS A 533 -7.51 2.45 -22.51
C HIS A 533 -8.12 3.42 -21.49
N MET A 534 -8.23 2.97 -20.22
CA MET A 534 -8.53 3.80 -19.07
C MET A 534 -7.24 4.03 -18.28
N ARG A 535 -6.85 5.30 -18.08
CA ARG A 535 -5.66 5.63 -17.29
C ARG A 535 -5.82 5.17 -15.83
N ARG A 536 -4.73 4.83 -15.14
CA ARG A 536 -4.69 4.58 -13.69
C ARG A 536 -5.63 3.46 -13.22
N THR A 537 -5.61 2.32 -13.89
CA THR A 537 -6.37 1.10 -13.56
C THR A 537 -5.58 0.08 -12.74
N GLY A 538 -4.36 0.42 -12.29
CA GLY A 538 -3.35 -0.49 -11.70
C GLY A 538 -3.89 -1.70 -10.94
N LYS A 539 -4.61 -1.50 -9.84
CA LYS A 539 -5.18 -2.61 -9.04
C LYS A 539 -6.14 -3.50 -9.86
N GLY A 540 -7.07 -2.90 -10.59
CA GLY A 540 -8.04 -3.63 -11.42
C GLY A 540 -7.37 -4.39 -12.58
N SER A 541 -6.33 -3.82 -13.17
CA SER A 541 -5.52 -4.44 -14.23
C SER A 541 -4.79 -5.69 -13.74
N GLU A 542 -4.15 -5.63 -12.57
CA GLU A 542 -3.48 -6.79 -11.96
C GLU A 542 -4.50 -7.87 -11.54
N GLN A 543 -5.68 -7.47 -11.05
CA GLN A 543 -6.79 -8.39 -10.76
C GLN A 543 -7.30 -9.09 -12.02
N ALA A 544 -7.36 -8.38 -13.15
CA ALA A 544 -7.78 -8.93 -14.43
C ALA A 544 -6.78 -10.00 -14.92
N ALA A 545 -5.48 -9.75 -14.73
CA ALA A 545 -4.41 -10.71 -15.04
C ALA A 545 -4.47 -11.95 -14.13
N ALA A 546 -4.72 -11.76 -12.83
CA ALA A 546 -4.94 -12.88 -11.90
C ALA A 546 -6.12 -13.76 -12.33
N GLY A 547 -7.26 -13.16 -12.71
CA GLY A 547 -8.40 -13.89 -13.26
C GLY A 547 -8.13 -14.58 -14.61
N ALA A 548 -7.10 -14.13 -15.33
CA ALA A 548 -6.62 -14.77 -16.55
C ALA A 548 -5.70 -15.98 -16.30
N GLY A 549 -5.32 -16.24 -15.04
CA GLY A 549 -4.37 -17.27 -14.65
C GLY A 549 -2.91 -16.83 -14.76
N LEU A 550 -2.65 -15.53 -14.91
CA LEU A 550 -1.30 -14.98 -14.89
C LEU A 550 -0.99 -14.47 -13.48
N GLU A 551 0.07 -15.02 -12.89
CA GLU A 551 0.53 -14.64 -11.56
C GLU A 551 1.95 -14.11 -11.63
N GLN A 552 2.30 -13.16 -10.77
CA GLN A 552 3.63 -12.57 -10.77
C GLN A 552 4.66 -13.60 -10.32
N ASP A 553 5.58 -13.94 -11.20
CA ASP A 553 6.65 -14.93 -10.96
C ASP A 553 7.33 -14.63 -9.61
N SER A 554 7.32 -15.62 -8.71
CA SER A 554 7.90 -15.53 -7.36
C SER A 554 9.42 -15.63 -7.35
N ASP A 555 10.03 -15.92 -8.49
CA ASP A 555 11.44 -16.32 -8.59
C ASP A 555 12.37 -15.10 -8.65
N ALA A 556 12.24 -14.18 -7.68
CA ALA A 556 13.37 -13.36 -7.28
C ALA A 556 14.29 -14.27 -6.46
N THR A 557 15.24 -14.95 -7.12
CA THR A 557 16.32 -15.64 -6.41
C THR A 557 17.31 -14.55 -5.95
N PRO A 558 17.50 -14.33 -4.63
CA PRO A 558 18.37 -13.25 -4.16
C PRO A 558 19.81 -13.48 -4.64
N GLY A 559 20.35 -12.55 -5.43
CA GLY A 559 21.71 -12.60 -6.00
C GLY A 559 21.85 -13.18 -7.42
N SER A 560 20.78 -13.35 -8.19
CA SER A 560 20.89 -13.59 -9.65
C SER A 560 21.25 -12.31 -10.41
N GLU A 561 21.97 -12.43 -11.53
CA GLU A 561 22.30 -11.30 -12.44
C GLU A 561 21.05 -10.54 -12.95
N ASP A 562 19.86 -11.14 -12.82
CA ASP A 562 18.56 -10.57 -13.22
C ASP A 562 17.93 -9.60 -12.17
N GLU A 563 18.55 -9.38 -10.99
CA GLU A 563 18.00 -8.53 -9.91
C GLU A 563 17.75 -7.07 -10.34
N ASP A 564 18.51 -6.58 -11.34
CA ASP A 564 18.42 -5.21 -11.86
C ASP A 564 17.50 -5.08 -13.10
N THR A 565 16.85 -6.17 -13.56
CA THR A 565 15.87 -6.11 -14.65
C THR A 565 14.44 -6.17 -14.10
N GLU A 566 13.70 -5.07 -14.22
CA GLU A 566 12.28 -5.01 -13.83
C GLU A 566 11.48 -6.01 -14.70
N LYS A 567 11.11 -7.15 -14.10
CA LYS A 567 10.32 -8.19 -14.79
C LYS A 567 8.94 -7.63 -15.12
N PRO A 568 8.39 -7.93 -16.32
CA PRO A 568 7.09 -7.41 -16.70
C PRO A 568 5.99 -7.95 -15.77
N SER A 569 5.09 -7.07 -15.34
CA SER A 569 3.96 -7.44 -14.48
C SER A 569 3.04 -8.46 -15.16
N PRO A 570 2.22 -9.23 -14.41
CA PRO A 570 1.18 -10.10 -14.97
C PRO A 570 0.28 -9.37 -15.98
N TRP A 571 -0.10 -8.14 -15.68
CA TRP A 571 -0.86 -7.31 -16.61
C TRP A 571 -0.08 -6.97 -17.89
N GLN A 572 1.20 -6.62 -17.77
CA GLN A 572 2.03 -6.34 -18.94
C GLN A 572 2.19 -7.57 -19.84
N ARG A 573 2.38 -8.76 -19.26
CA ARG A 573 2.42 -10.03 -20.01
C ARG A 573 1.08 -10.32 -20.69
N LEU A 574 -0.03 -10.14 -19.97
CA LEU A 574 -1.38 -10.31 -20.54
C LEU A 574 -1.57 -9.40 -21.77
N ILE A 575 -1.19 -8.12 -21.67
CA ILE A 575 -1.40 -7.19 -22.77
C ILE A 575 -0.41 -7.39 -23.92
N ALA A 576 0.83 -7.81 -23.65
CA ALA A 576 1.82 -8.09 -24.68
C ALA A 576 1.39 -9.21 -25.65
N GLU A 577 0.59 -10.18 -25.19
CA GLU A 577 -0.01 -11.21 -26.06
C GLU A 577 -1.06 -10.66 -27.03
N ARG A 578 -1.61 -9.47 -26.75
CA ARG A 578 -2.76 -8.89 -27.45
C ARG A 578 -2.40 -7.73 -28.37
N THR A 579 -1.32 -7.02 -28.06
CA THR A 579 -0.88 -5.88 -28.85
C THR A 579 0.64 -5.74 -28.84
N PRO A 580 1.27 -5.38 -29.98
CA PRO A 580 2.69 -5.07 -30.04
C PRO A 580 3.01 -3.66 -29.50
N LEU A 581 2.00 -2.88 -29.10
CA LEU A 581 2.21 -1.54 -28.56
C LEU A 581 2.78 -1.59 -27.14
N ALA A 582 3.88 -0.85 -26.93
CA ALA A 582 4.43 -0.62 -25.61
C ALA A 582 3.43 0.11 -24.70
N GLU A 583 3.53 -0.10 -23.39
CA GLU A 583 2.66 0.56 -22.41
C GLU A 583 2.73 2.10 -22.48
N SER A 584 3.94 2.64 -22.65
CA SER A 584 4.17 4.09 -22.81
C SER A 584 3.52 4.69 -24.07
N ASP A 585 3.38 3.91 -25.14
CA ASP A 585 2.65 4.32 -26.34
C ASP A 585 1.14 4.27 -26.11
N ARG A 586 0.63 3.22 -25.45
CA ARG A 586 -0.80 3.10 -25.08
C ARG A 586 -1.25 4.22 -24.15
N ASP A 587 -0.46 4.54 -23.12
CA ASP A 587 -0.73 5.65 -22.19
C ASP A 587 -0.71 7.02 -22.88
N ALA A 588 0.13 7.15 -23.91
CA ALA A 588 0.19 8.33 -24.77
C ALA A 588 -0.99 8.43 -25.77
N GLY A 589 -1.79 7.36 -25.92
CA GLY A 589 -3.00 7.30 -26.73
C GLY A 589 -2.86 6.57 -28.07
N ALA A 590 -1.79 5.78 -28.27
CA ALA A 590 -1.71 4.85 -29.39
C ALA A 590 -2.73 3.72 -29.19
N VAL A 591 -3.41 3.34 -30.26
CA VAL A 591 -4.43 2.29 -30.21
C VAL A 591 -4.17 1.23 -31.27
N ASP A 592 -4.21 -0.02 -30.84
CA ASP A 592 -4.20 -1.16 -31.74
C ASP A 592 -5.59 -1.36 -32.36
N VAL A 593 -5.75 -0.85 -33.58
CA VAL A 593 -7.00 -0.92 -34.34
C VAL A 593 -7.37 -2.37 -34.67
N GLY A 594 -6.38 -3.26 -34.85
CA GLY A 594 -6.59 -4.67 -35.13
C GLY A 594 -7.20 -5.38 -33.93
N TRP A 595 -6.59 -5.19 -32.76
CA TRP A 595 -7.10 -5.72 -31.49
C TRP A 595 -8.53 -5.24 -31.21
N PHE A 596 -8.81 -3.94 -31.34
CA PHE A 596 -10.17 -3.41 -31.17
C PHE A 596 -11.17 -4.04 -32.15
N ARG A 597 -10.84 -4.10 -33.45
CA ARG A 597 -11.76 -4.67 -34.46
C ARG A 597 -12.05 -6.14 -34.21
N HIS A 598 -11.06 -6.91 -33.76
CA HIS A 598 -11.24 -8.31 -33.41
C HIS A 598 -12.26 -8.47 -32.28
N ILE A 599 -12.08 -7.72 -31.18
CA ILE A 599 -12.98 -7.78 -30.02
C ILE A 599 -14.37 -7.26 -30.38
N TYR A 600 -14.45 -6.11 -31.04
CA TYR A 600 -15.73 -5.47 -31.37
C TYR A 600 -16.56 -6.29 -32.38
N ALA A 601 -15.93 -7.20 -33.13
CA ALA A 601 -16.64 -8.17 -33.96
C ALA A 601 -17.27 -9.31 -33.14
N GLN A 602 -16.68 -9.69 -32.01
CA GLN A 602 -17.20 -10.72 -31.10
C GLN A 602 -18.28 -10.15 -30.16
N VAL A 603 -18.07 -8.93 -29.66
CA VAL A 603 -18.99 -8.26 -28.74
C VAL A 603 -19.97 -7.37 -29.51
N THR A 604 -21.27 -7.71 -29.48
CA THR A 604 -22.29 -6.90 -30.17
C THR A 604 -22.28 -5.44 -29.71
N PRO A 605 -22.67 -4.46 -30.56
CA PRO A 605 -22.68 -3.04 -30.17
C PRO A 605 -23.50 -2.74 -28.92
N LYS A 606 -24.58 -3.49 -28.69
CA LYS A 606 -25.41 -3.39 -27.48
C LYS A 606 -24.65 -3.84 -26.23
N ARG A 607 -23.92 -4.96 -26.31
CA ARG A 607 -23.10 -5.48 -25.20
C ARG A 607 -21.93 -4.54 -24.91
N TRP A 608 -21.27 -4.04 -25.95
CA TRP A 608 -20.20 -3.04 -25.81
C TRP A 608 -20.66 -1.80 -25.04
N HIS A 609 -21.81 -1.24 -25.44
CA HIS A 609 -22.37 -0.08 -24.74
C HIS A 609 -22.73 -0.38 -23.28
N ALA A 610 -23.28 -1.57 -23.00
CA ALA A 610 -23.56 -1.99 -21.63
C ALA A 610 -22.27 -2.10 -20.78
N MET A 611 -21.18 -2.59 -21.35
CA MET A 611 -19.87 -2.62 -20.68
C MET A 611 -19.31 -1.22 -20.43
N ALA A 612 -19.43 -0.31 -21.40
CA ALA A 612 -18.97 1.06 -21.25
C ALA A 612 -19.67 1.81 -20.09
N GLU A 613 -20.98 1.57 -19.90
CA GLU A 613 -21.75 2.17 -18.80
C GLU A 613 -21.29 1.72 -17.40
N VAL A 614 -20.75 0.51 -17.30
CA VAL A 614 -20.23 -0.06 -16.05
C VAL A 614 -18.70 0.09 -15.90
N ALA A 615 -17.98 0.46 -16.97
CA ALA A 615 -16.52 0.61 -16.93
C ALA A 615 -16.03 1.63 -15.89
N LYS A 616 -16.89 2.59 -15.50
CA LYS A 616 -16.64 3.55 -14.43
C LYS A 616 -16.34 2.91 -13.07
N PHE A 617 -16.74 1.65 -12.85
CA PHE A 617 -16.48 0.95 -11.59
C PHE A 617 -15.03 0.50 -11.43
N ALA A 618 -14.30 0.31 -12.54
CA ALA A 618 -12.86 -0.02 -12.50
C ALA A 618 -11.97 1.23 -12.35
N ALA A 619 -12.52 2.42 -12.58
CA ALA A 619 -11.76 3.66 -12.69
C ALA A 619 -12.64 4.85 -12.27
N ASN A 620 -12.80 5.87 -13.12
CA ASN A 620 -13.80 6.92 -12.92
C ASN A 620 -14.65 7.17 -14.18
N ALA A 621 -15.73 7.91 -14.01
CA ALA A 621 -16.68 8.19 -15.08
C ALA A 621 -16.08 8.98 -16.27
N ALA A 622 -15.02 9.77 -16.07
CA ALA A 622 -14.36 10.50 -17.14
C ALA A 622 -13.48 9.57 -17.98
N GLN A 623 -12.75 8.65 -17.34
CA GLN A 623 -11.92 7.65 -18.01
C GLN A 623 -12.76 6.64 -18.77
N ALA A 624 -13.86 6.15 -18.18
CA ALA A 624 -14.81 5.28 -18.88
C ALA A 624 -15.42 5.96 -20.11
N ARG A 625 -15.82 7.24 -19.98
CA ARG A 625 -16.31 8.04 -21.11
C ARG A 625 -15.25 8.23 -22.19
N HIS A 626 -13.99 8.43 -21.82
CA HIS A 626 -12.89 8.53 -22.78
C HIS A 626 -12.70 7.22 -23.56
N ALA A 627 -12.66 6.07 -22.88
CA ALA A 627 -12.55 4.76 -23.55
C ALA A 627 -13.74 4.49 -24.49
N GLN A 628 -14.96 4.85 -24.09
CA GLN A 628 -16.13 4.78 -24.96
C GLN A 628 -16.01 5.73 -26.17
N PHE A 629 -15.53 6.95 -25.97
CA PHE A 629 -15.33 7.91 -27.05
C PHE A 629 -14.30 7.41 -28.08
N VAL A 630 -13.21 6.78 -27.62
CA VAL A 630 -12.24 6.11 -28.52
C VAL A 630 -12.93 5.05 -29.38
N ALA A 631 -13.81 4.23 -28.80
CA ALA A 631 -14.59 3.23 -29.53
C ALA A 631 -15.58 3.86 -30.53
N ASP A 632 -16.22 4.97 -30.18
CA ASP A 632 -17.11 5.71 -31.08
C ASP A 632 -16.35 6.33 -32.26
N VAL A 633 -15.12 6.78 -32.03
CA VAL A 633 -14.22 7.23 -33.11
C VAL A 633 -13.85 6.06 -34.01
N LEU A 634 -13.39 4.93 -33.46
CA LEU A 634 -12.98 3.73 -34.20
C LEU A 634 -14.12 3.11 -35.03
N THR A 635 -15.36 3.27 -34.57
CA THR A 635 -16.56 2.77 -35.27
C THR A 635 -17.19 3.81 -36.20
N GLY A 636 -16.67 5.03 -36.24
CA GLY A 636 -17.16 6.13 -37.08
C GLY A 636 -18.51 6.71 -36.63
N LYS A 637 -18.87 6.53 -35.35
CA LYS A 637 -20.07 7.10 -34.74
C LYS A 637 -19.83 8.51 -34.19
N ALA A 638 -18.58 8.85 -33.87
CA ALA A 638 -18.21 10.20 -33.44
C ALA A 638 -18.44 11.23 -34.57
N ASP A 639 -18.66 12.50 -34.21
CA ASP A 639 -18.79 13.57 -35.20
C ASP A 639 -17.40 13.92 -35.78
N ARG A 640 -17.16 13.51 -37.03
CA ARG A 640 -15.92 13.81 -37.77
C ARG A 640 -15.64 15.31 -37.87
N LYS A 641 -16.67 16.13 -38.08
CA LYS A 641 -16.49 17.58 -38.19
C LYS A 641 -16.02 18.15 -36.87
N GLN A 642 -16.62 17.71 -35.77
CA GLN A 642 -16.19 18.11 -34.43
C GLN A 642 -14.73 17.71 -34.14
N LEU A 643 -14.28 16.54 -34.58
CA LEU A 643 -12.87 16.11 -34.45
C LEU A 643 -11.94 17.06 -35.23
N LEU A 644 -12.25 17.34 -36.49
CA LEU A 644 -11.46 18.23 -37.35
C LEU A 644 -11.41 19.66 -36.79
N ASP A 645 -12.55 20.23 -36.42
CA ASP A 645 -12.65 21.58 -35.87
C ASP A 645 -11.93 21.68 -34.51
N GLY A 646 -12.01 20.63 -33.68
CA GLY A 646 -11.29 20.56 -32.41
C GLY A 646 -9.77 20.52 -32.57
N VAL A 647 -9.25 19.94 -33.66
CA VAL A 647 -7.82 19.99 -34.01
C VAL A 647 -7.45 21.34 -34.62
N ARG A 648 -8.22 21.85 -35.59
CA ARG A 648 -7.91 23.08 -36.33
C ARG A 648 -8.02 24.32 -35.46
N ASP A 649 -9.13 24.47 -34.75
CA ASP A 649 -9.49 25.73 -34.08
C ASP A 649 -9.06 25.72 -32.62
N ARG A 650 -9.33 24.61 -31.92
CA ARG A 650 -9.12 24.50 -30.46
C ARG A 650 -7.80 23.85 -30.06
N LYS A 651 -7.06 23.29 -31.03
CA LYS A 651 -5.77 22.61 -30.83
C LYS A 651 -5.80 21.52 -29.74
N LEU A 652 -6.93 20.80 -29.61
CA LEU A 652 -7.12 19.78 -28.58
C LEU A 652 -6.22 18.56 -28.82
N LYS A 653 -5.28 18.31 -27.91
CA LYS A 653 -4.30 17.20 -27.99
C LYS A 653 -4.96 15.83 -28.15
N ASP A 654 -6.06 15.56 -27.43
CA ASP A 654 -6.77 14.28 -27.57
C ASP A 654 -7.40 14.11 -28.95
N TYR A 655 -7.93 15.17 -29.55
CA TYR A 655 -8.54 15.07 -30.88
C TYR A 655 -7.46 14.85 -31.95
N VAL A 656 -6.25 15.37 -31.76
CA VAL A 656 -5.10 15.08 -32.62
C VAL A 656 -4.79 13.58 -32.62
N ARG A 657 -4.74 12.96 -31.43
CA ARG A 657 -4.51 11.51 -31.28
C ARG A 657 -5.62 10.68 -31.94
N LEU A 658 -6.87 11.11 -31.77
CA LEU A 658 -8.06 10.36 -32.21
C LEU A 658 -8.38 10.51 -33.69
N LEU A 659 -8.02 11.63 -34.34
CA LEU A 659 -8.32 11.87 -35.76
C LEU A 659 -7.80 10.75 -36.67
N GLY A 660 -6.64 10.19 -36.33
CA GLY A 660 -6.03 9.06 -37.04
C GLY A 660 -6.83 7.77 -36.96
N LEU A 661 -7.62 7.57 -35.89
CA LEU A 661 -8.38 6.33 -35.62
C LEU A 661 -9.75 6.28 -36.32
N TYR A 662 -10.26 7.42 -36.77
CA TYR A 662 -11.58 7.47 -37.41
C TYR A 662 -11.57 6.61 -38.70
N PRO A 663 -12.60 5.81 -39.03
CA PRO A 663 -12.62 5.02 -40.25
C PRO A 663 -12.40 5.85 -41.51
N LEU A 664 -11.53 5.40 -42.42
CA LEU A 664 -11.33 6.05 -43.71
C LEU A 664 -12.57 5.89 -44.59
N ALA A 665 -12.83 6.89 -45.43
CA ALA A 665 -13.85 6.82 -46.48
C ALA A 665 -13.64 5.59 -47.38
N LYS A 666 -14.73 5.02 -47.89
CA LYS A 666 -14.70 3.86 -48.78
C LYS A 666 -14.53 4.28 -50.25
N GLY A 667 -13.98 3.37 -51.06
CA GLY A 667 -13.85 3.55 -52.51
C GLY A 667 -12.97 4.73 -52.91
N ALA A 668 -13.35 5.43 -53.99
CA ALA A 668 -12.56 6.51 -54.59
C ALA A 668 -12.26 7.68 -53.63
N LYS A 669 -13.05 7.87 -52.56
CA LYS A 669 -12.86 8.94 -51.58
C LYS A 669 -11.80 8.61 -50.51
N ARG A 670 -11.36 7.35 -50.42
CA ARG A 670 -10.40 6.90 -49.40
C ARG A 670 -9.10 7.69 -49.42
N ARG A 671 -8.53 7.92 -50.63
CA ARG A 671 -7.25 8.61 -50.80
C ARG A 671 -7.34 10.08 -50.38
N ALA A 672 -8.38 10.78 -50.84
CA ALA A 672 -8.60 12.19 -50.51
C ALA A 672 -8.79 12.41 -48.99
N ASP A 673 -9.53 11.51 -48.33
CA ASP A 673 -9.73 11.54 -46.88
C ASP A 673 -8.42 11.30 -46.10
N LEU A 674 -7.59 10.35 -46.55
CA LEU A 674 -6.28 10.10 -45.95
C LEU A 674 -5.37 11.34 -46.04
N ILE A 675 -5.33 11.99 -47.20
CA ILE A 675 -4.54 13.21 -47.43
C ILE A 675 -5.05 14.38 -46.57
N GLU A 676 -6.37 14.57 -46.48
CA GLU A 676 -6.95 15.63 -45.65
C GLU A 676 -6.49 15.51 -44.20
N ARG A 677 -6.57 14.31 -43.61
CA ARG A 677 -6.19 14.09 -42.21
C ARG A 677 -4.69 14.21 -42.00
N TYR A 678 -3.88 13.70 -42.94
CA TYR A 678 -2.44 13.90 -42.92
C TYR A 678 -2.08 15.39 -42.86
N ASN A 679 -2.68 16.20 -43.74
CA ASN A 679 -2.43 17.64 -43.79
C ASN A 679 -2.84 18.32 -42.48
N VAL A 680 -3.98 17.96 -41.90
CA VAL A 680 -4.43 18.48 -40.59
C VAL A 680 -3.42 18.17 -39.47
N LEU A 681 -2.88 16.96 -39.45
CA LEU A 681 -1.87 16.57 -38.46
C LEU A 681 -0.53 17.31 -38.68
N GLN A 682 -0.11 17.48 -39.93
CA GLN A 682 1.11 18.24 -40.26
C GLN A 682 0.96 19.74 -39.94
N GLU A 683 -0.21 20.33 -40.18
CA GLU A 683 -0.53 21.69 -39.76
C GLU A 683 -0.44 21.85 -38.24
N TYR A 684 -0.97 20.88 -37.48
CA TYR A 684 -0.80 20.87 -36.03
C TYR A 684 0.67 20.71 -35.62
N ARG A 685 1.44 19.86 -36.32
CA ARG A 685 2.89 19.69 -36.06
C ARG A 685 3.65 21.01 -36.21
N ARG A 686 3.33 21.80 -37.26
CA ARG A 686 3.90 23.14 -37.46
C ARG A 686 3.54 24.08 -36.33
N TYR A 687 2.28 24.07 -35.89
CA TYR A 687 1.83 24.83 -34.71
C TYR A 687 2.59 24.41 -33.44
N ALA A 688 2.71 23.11 -33.16
CA ALA A 688 3.36 22.58 -31.97
C ALA A 688 4.84 22.97 -31.87
N ARG A 689 5.54 23.12 -33.00
CA ARG A 689 6.95 23.57 -33.03
C ARG A 689 7.15 25.00 -32.53
N GLY A 690 6.12 25.85 -32.63
CA GLY A 690 6.13 27.24 -32.14
C GLY A 690 5.75 27.40 -30.66
N LEU A 691 5.45 26.31 -29.95
CA LEU A 691 5.11 26.35 -28.52
C LEU A 691 6.34 26.49 -27.63
N SER A 692 6.12 26.89 -26.37
CA SER A 692 7.17 27.00 -25.35
C SER A 692 7.85 25.66 -25.08
N ALA A 693 9.07 25.69 -24.53
CA ALA A 693 9.83 24.50 -24.16
C ALA A 693 9.05 23.55 -23.20
N MET A 694 8.15 24.11 -22.38
CA MET A 694 7.31 23.34 -21.46
C MET A 694 6.16 22.59 -22.15
N THR A 695 5.48 23.22 -23.12
CA THR A 695 4.26 22.64 -23.73
C THR A 695 4.55 21.87 -25.02
N LYS A 696 5.65 22.21 -25.70
CA LYS A 696 6.05 21.63 -26.99
C LYS A 696 6.22 20.11 -26.97
N PRO A 697 6.91 19.47 -25.98
CA PRO A 697 7.13 18.03 -26.01
C PRO A 697 5.82 17.23 -26.06
N GLU A 698 4.85 17.59 -25.22
CA GLU A 698 3.57 16.88 -25.14
C GLU A 698 2.70 17.09 -26.40
N ALA A 699 2.73 18.30 -26.97
CA ALA A 699 2.02 18.61 -28.21
C ALA A 699 2.60 17.84 -29.42
N LEU A 700 3.93 17.75 -29.53
CA LEU A 700 4.59 16.93 -30.56
C LEU A 700 4.26 15.45 -30.39
N ARG A 701 4.37 14.94 -29.15
CA ARG A 701 3.99 13.55 -28.84
C ARG A 701 2.55 13.24 -29.24
N SER A 702 1.63 14.19 -29.07
CA SER A 702 0.22 14.02 -29.48
C SER A 702 0.06 13.83 -31.00
N VAL A 703 0.85 14.56 -31.81
CA VAL A 703 0.85 14.42 -33.27
C VAL A 703 1.50 13.11 -33.69
N ASP A 704 2.61 12.73 -33.07
CA ASP A 704 3.31 11.50 -33.42
C ASP A 704 2.40 10.29 -33.20
N ILE A 705 1.65 10.27 -32.09
CA ILE A 705 0.60 9.28 -31.82
C ILE A 705 -0.55 9.37 -32.84
N GLY A 706 -1.02 10.57 -33.18
CA GLY A 706 -2.04 10.76 -34.21
C GLY A 706 -1.62 10.22 -35.59
N MET A 707 -0.34 10.40 -35.94
CA MET A 707 0.27 9.87 -37.16
C MET A 707 0.41 8.35 -37.13
N GLN A 708 0.81 7.77 -35.99
CA GLN A 708 0.84 6.31 -35.78
C GLN A 708 -0.55 5.68 -35.91
N ASN A 709 -1.55 6.30 -35.29
CA ASN A 709 -2.94 5.88 -35.39
C ASN A 709 -3.47 5.97 -36.83
N LEU A 710 -3.11 7.02 -37.58
CA LEU A 710 -3.47 7.18 -38.99
C LEU A 710 -2.80 6.12 -39.88
N ALA A 711 -1.51 5.84 -39.66
CA ALA A 711 -0.76 4.81 -40.38
C ALA A 711 -1.39 3.43 -40.17
N SER A 712 -1.66 3.06 -38.91
CA SER A 712 -2.33 1.81 -38.55
C SER A 712 -3.71 1.70 -39.22
N THR A 713 -4.53 2.74 -39.15
CA THR A 713 -5.86 2.78 -39.79
C THR A 713 -5.78 2.67 -41.33
N ALA A 714 -4.72 3.24 -41.93
CA ALA A 714 -4.48 3.21 -43.36
C ALA A 714 -3.82 1.90 -43.86
N GLY A 715 -3.36 1.03 -42.95
CA GLY A 715 -2.73 -0.26 -43.27
C GLY A 715 -1.21 -0.21 -43.46
N TYR A 716 -0.54 0.83 -42.94
CA TYR A 716 0.92 0.95 -42.94
C TYR A 716 1.50 0.45 -41.62
N ALA A 717 2.70 -0.12 -41.67
CA ALA A 717 3.38 -0.65 -40.48
C ALA A 717 3.85 0.44 -39.50
N ASP A 718 4.15 1.65 -40.00
CA ASP A 718 4.63 2.77 -39.20
C ASP A 718 4.30 4.13 -39.87
N PRO A 719 4.39 5.25 -39.13
CA PRO A 719 4.16 6.59 -39.66
C PRO A 719 5.07 7.00 -40.83
N LEU A 720 6.33 6.56 -40.82
CA LEU A 720 7.34 6.98 -41.80
C LEU A 720 7.00 6.43 -43.20
N ARG A 721 6.55 5.17 -43.27
CA ARG A 721 6.07 4.56 -44.51
C ARG A 721 4.82 5.25 -45.06
N LEU A 722 3.91 5.69 -44.17
CA LEU A 722 2.77 6.51 -44.57
C LEU A 722 3.23 7.86 -45.14
N GLU A 723 4.13 8.55 -44.43
CA GLU A 723 4.69 9.84 -44.87
C GLU A 723 5.31 9.72 -46.27
N TRP A 724 6.19 8.73 -46.49
CA TRP A 724 6.78 8.48 -47.81
C TRP A 724 5.75 8.20 -48.91
N ALA A 725 4.72 7.40 -48.62
CA ALA A 725 3.67 7.08 -49.59
C ALA A 725 2.74 8.26 -49.91
N LEU A 726 2.66 9.27 -49.04
CA LEU A 726 1.92 10.50 -49.29
C LEU A 726 2.79 11.57 -49.98
N GLU A 727 4.07 11.65 -49.63
CA GLU A 727 5.02 12.64 -50.17
C GLU A 727 5.54 12.28 -51.56
N ALA A 728 5.76 10.98 -51.85
CA ALA A 728 6.18 10.51 -53.18
C ALA A 728 5.14 10.75 -54.29
N GLU A 729 3.90 11.06 -53.93
CA GLU A 729 2.83 11.41 -54.87
C GLU A 729 2.56 12.93 -54.96
N GLN A 730 3.18 13.75 -54.09
CA GLN A 730 3.11 15.22 -54.15
C GLN A 730 4.25 15.83 -54.98
N VAL A 731 5.25 15.02 -55.34
CA VAL A 731 6.29 15.30 -56.35
C VAL A 731 5.80 14.75 -57.69
#